data_AF-A0A8H6GXY9-F1
#
_entry.id   AF-A0A8H6GXY9-F1
#
_cell.length_a   1.000
_cell.length_b   1.000
_cell.length_c   1.000
_cell.angle_alpha   90.00
_cell.angle_beta   90.00
_cell.angle_gamma   90.00
#
_symmetry.space_group_name_H-M   'P 1'
#
loop_
_entity.id
_entity.type
_entity.pdbx_description
1 polymer ?
#
loop_
_entity_poly.entity_id
_entity_poly.type
_entity_poly.pdbx_seq_one_letter_code
_entity_poly.pdbx_strand_id
1 'polypeptide(L)'
;MDADVLGQGRRTNALSYVLQHRHLSPIWEEVQSRTAAFPQFAGIKLYMGAKNLKLAYMNADIDQTIHDWRNQWDVAIDQAFLDPFATYIDIGRQYTPRIGSAAETSVFLWRRCCLKHLWRGRQGWSRRYNATSPPGQQRSLKNSVQSKPGLIPLRLAEYPKLTLRDTVDKTIKPTDGSREVREGLIYSQFYNLIKIPFDAAKQYPFQNRHLEKMALDPSYLADCERSTRGSHTNQASLKLAYRLSKLRVRSSLASSGTDGNSIPFNYGVRAEDRVSLALLERVLVHFHPSHSTDQSSRCQVLESEESPFFAVNSRTMARFLHGTINKYCFLFEHIKSEAVARYSLPETIVMTLALRSLRFSMSGIIAQESVLWRDRWKPNQKTTRLDVPQQNIEVEREGLGLCKTSKDYGLGWWLPGKFDWDNWRFKSEVCDRLIAGNNILRGDYGRQWKVIRDIRDVHARLWQAQKWAKQYSVRQLQGNRRVWLEYLHSTVIELFQCDVWHAARKSLDWKSGSDLMEEAASRYPATEPPPYCYDVLQRSFYDRRRNITHTRPYLLTGNKVRSPHVWDLVCDLLGFEVRDGHLEQRDGPQSLSYRIAVRRSIELISDVLGHAEVCNWFMELGHLLLLTNWILPWPSNTRFISTTKESQNKNLKRRLIWVSLIYVASEPRQLSRSNVLTYPVENEEHCIITRDNLQEALNGITAEQFGSSGWTPDCDPSDSRFQWTSESLLRCARSTIAIDSFKFGRAVKPGSRGNFIYPLAERGRPPVLRLVDRIRGRTLEELNYPFAISL
;
A
#
# COMPACT_ATOMS: atom_id res chain seq x y z
N MET A 1 25.67 2.48 -20.08
CA MET A 1 25.62 1.76 -18.80
C MET A 1 24.98 2.69 -17.79
N ASP A 2 23.81 2.33 -17.29
CA ASP A 2 23.04 3.12 -16.34
C ASP A 2 23.81 3.22 -15.02
N ALA A 3 24.33 4.41 -14.75
CA ALA A 3 24.86 4.76 -13.43
C ALA A 3 23.67 4.97 -12.48
N ASP A 4 23.22 3.86 -11.91
CA ASP A 4 22.34 3.80 -10.76
C ASP A 4 22.96 4.60 -9.61
N VAL A 5 22.43 5.79 -9.39
CA VAL A 5 22.67 6.55 -8.17
C VAL A 5 21.97 5.80 -7.05
N LEU A 6 22.76 5.04 -6.28
CA LEU A 6 22.48 4.51 -4.93
C LEU A 6 21.09 4.89 -4.41
N GLY A 7 20.10 4.11 -4.83
CA GLY A 7 18.69 4.41 -4.62
C GLY A 7 17.84 3.19 -4.91
N GLN A 8 17.79 2.26 -3.95
CA GLN A 8 16.67 1.34 -3.71
C GLN A 8 16.00 0.74 -4.96
N GLY A 9 16.60 -0.32 -5.50
CA GLY A 9 15.96 -1.23 -6.46
C GLY A 9 16.40 -2.69 -6.26
N ARG A 10 15.45 -3.54 -5.86
CA ARG A 10 15.46 -5.03 -5.91
C ARG A 10 16.65 -5.78 -5.27
N ARG A 11 16.49 -6.21 -4.01
CA ARG A 11 17.20 -7.32 -3.33
C ARG A 11 18.67 -7.53 -3.74
N THR A 12 19.50 -6.50 -3.61
CA THR A 12 20.90 -6.73 -3.21
C THR A 12 20.90 -6.83 -1.70
N ASN A 13 21.04 -8.02 -1.13
CA ASN A 13 21.36 -8.18 0.28
C ASN A 13 22.78 -7.64 0.46
N ALA A 14 22.92 -6.33 0.63
CA ALA A 14 24.17 -5.73 1.05
C ALA A 14 24.43 -6.21 2.48
N LEU A 15 25.21 -7.27 2.62
CA LEU A 15 25.76 -7.68 3.90
C LEU A 15 26.78 -6.60 4.31
N SER A 16 26.47 -5.88 5.38
CA SER A 16 27.34 -4.83 5.92
C SER A 16 27.89 -5.34 7.25
N TYR A 17 29.20 -5.55 7.32
CA TYR A 17 29.91 -5.90 8.54
C TYR A 17 30.85 -4.76 8.92
N VAL A 18 30.89 -4.44 10.21
CA VAL A 18 31.93 -3.56 10.75
C VAL A 18 33.16 -4.43 11.00
N LEU A 19 34.19 -4.25 10.19
CA LEU A 19 35.45 -4.96 10.33
C LEU A 19 36.44 -4.09 11.09
N GLN A 20 37.19 -4.68 12.02
CA GLN A 20 38.38 -4.04 12.58
C GLN A 20 39.50 -4.11 11.55
N HIS A 21 40.32 -3.05 11.46
CA HIS A 21 41.35 -2.88 10.43
C HIS A 21 42.28 -4.10 10.29
N ARG A 22 42.69 -4.72 11.41
CA ARG A 22 43.57 -5.90 11.45
C ARG A 22 43.05 -7.14 10.72
N HIS A 23 41.74 -7.22 10.46
CA HIS A 23 41.14 -8.37 9.78
C HIS A 23 40.96 -8.14 8.27
N LEU A 24 41.23 -6.93 7.76
CA LEU A 24 40.99 -6.62 6.35
C LEU A 24 41.89 -7.43 5.41
N SER A 25 43.20 -7.52 5.68
CA SER A 25 44.13 -8.27 4.81
C SER A 25 43.79 -9.77 4.76
N PRO A 26 43.64 -10.48 5.89
CA PRO A 26 43.32 -11.91 5.85
C PRO A 26 41.97 -12.20 5.18
N ILE A 27 40.97 -11.33 5.36
CA ILE A 27 39.67 -11.47 4.70
C ILE A 27 39.82 -11.25 3.19
N TRP A 28 40.59 -10.25 2.77
CA TRP A 28 40.77 -9.96 1.36
C TRP A 28 41.52 -11.08 0.63
N GLU A 29 42.58 -11.62 1.23
CA GLU A 29 43.31 -12.79 0.73
C GLU A 29 42.39 -13.99 0.55
N GLU A 30 41.54 -14.27 1.53
CA GLU A 30 40.56 -15.37 1.45
C GLU A 30 39.51 -15.12 0.34
N VAL A 31 39.05 -13.88 0.17
CA VAL A 31 38.14 -13.51 -0.94
C VAL A 31 38.83 -13.74 -2.28
N GLN A 32 40.08 -13.32 -2.45
CA GLN A 32 40.85 -13.53 -3.68
C GLN A 32 41.05 -15.03 -3.97
N SER A 33 41.45 -15.81 -2.96
CA SER A 33 41.63 -17.26 -3.07
C SER A 33 40.35 -17.97 -3.53
N ARG A 34 39.22 -17.67 -2.89
CA ARG A 34 37.92 -18.29 -3.25
C ARG A 34 37.43 -17.86 -4.62
N THR A 35 37.69 -16.62 -5.02
CA THR A 35 37.23 -16.09 -6.31
C THR A 35 38.11 -16.50 -7.48
N ALA A 36 39.35 -16.94 -7.24
CA ALA A 36 40.26 -17.42 -8.28
C ALA A 36 39.68 -18.58 -9.12
N ALA A 37 38.84 -19.44 -8.52
CA ALA A 37 38.16 -20.54 -9.20
C ALA A 37 37.01 -20.09 -10.14
N PHE A 38 36.70 -18.79 -10.18
CA PHE A 38 35.51 -18.24 -10.81
C PHE A 38 35.87 -17.05 -11.72
N PRO A 39 36.04 -17.28 -13.03
CA PRO A 39 36.47 -16.25 -13.98
C PRO A 39 35.58 -14.98 -14.00
N GLN A 40 34.31 -15.09 -13.63
CA GLN A 40 33.40 -13.94 -13.52
C GLN A 40 33.80 -12.92 -12.44
N PHE A 41 34.68 -13.29 -11.51
CA PHE A 41 35.24 -12.41 -10.48
C PHE A 41 36.67 -11.95 -10.80
N ALA A 42 37.17 -12.20 -12.02
CA ALA A 42 38.48 -11.68 -12.43
C ALA A 42 38.51 -10.14 -12.32
N GLY A 43 39.57 -9.61 -11.69
CA GLY A 43 39.75 -8.16 -11.54
C GLY A 43 38.89 -7.52 -10.45
N ILE A 44 38.50 -8.27 -9.41
CA ILE A 44 37.84 -7.68 -8.22
C ILE A 44 38.68 -6.54 -7.63
N LYS A 45 38.02 -5.48 -7.17
CA LYS A 45 38.64 -4.29 -6.57
C LYS A 45 37.95 -3.94 -5.26
N LEU A 46 38.74 -3.45 -4.29
CA LEU A 46 38.22 -2.79 -3.11
C LEU A 46 37.92 -1.33 -3.43
N TYR A 47 36.76 -0.84 -2.98
CA TYR A 47 36.41 0.58 -3.06
C TYR A 47 36.55 1.20 -1.68
N MET A 48 37.37 2.24 -1.58
CA MET A 48 37.47 3.05 -0.37
C MET A 48 36.56 4.27 -0.48
N GLY A 49 35.90 4.63 0.63
CA GLY A 49 35.20 5.89 0.75
C GLY A 49 35.45 6.51 2.12
N ALA A 50 35.94 7.75 2.14
CA ALA A 50 36.07 8.55 3.36
C ALA A 50 34.93 9.57 3.46
N LYS A 51 34.51 9.88 4.68
CA LYS A 51 33.47 10.89 4.97
C LYS A 51 34.01 11.93 5.94
N ASN A 52 33.35 13.10 5.98
CA ASN A 52 33.67 14.25 6.84
C ASN A 52 35.01 14.98 6.57
N LEU A 53 35.78 14.56 5.56
CA LEU A 53 37.04 15.20 5.19
C LEU A 53 36.89 16.70 4.85
N LYS A 54 35.76 17.09 4.25
CA LYS A 54 35.47 18.49 3.88
C LYS A 54 35.45 19.45 5.08
N LEU A 55 35.14 18.98 6.28
CA LEU A 55 35.19 19.80 7.50
C LEU A 55 36.57 19.71 8.17
N ALA A 56 37.25 18.57 8.04
CA ALA A 56 38.56 18.34 8.64
C ALA A 56 39.66 19.22 8.02
N TYR A 57 39.58 19.48 6.71
CA TYR A 57 40.61 20.25 5.97
C TYR A 57 40.08 21.56 5.38
N MET A 58 39.01 22.13 5.97
CA MET A 58 38.45 23.39 5.49
C MET A 58 39.32 24.56 5.96
N ASN A 59 40.03 25.20 5.02
CA ASN A 59 40.82 26.40 5.28
C ASN A 59 40.32 27.57 4.43
N ALA A 60 40.72 28.79 4.80
CA ALA A 60 40.46 29.99 3.99
C ALA A 60 41.28 30.00 2.69
N ASP A 61 42.39 29.25 2.68
CA ASP A 61 43.31 29.12 1.57
C ASP A 61 43.34 27.67 1.04
N ILE A 62 43.38 27.52 -0.28
CA ILE A 62 43.33 26.22 -0.96
C ILE A 62 44.64 25.46 -0.80
N ASP A 63 45.79 26.16 -0.78
CA ASP A 63 47.09 25.50 -0.66
C ASP A 63 47.22 24.84 0.71
N GLN A 64 46.80 25.54 1.78
CA GLN A 64 46.72 24.94 3.12
C GLN A 64 45.75 23.75 3.18
N THR A 65 44.55 23.87 2.60
CA THR A 65 43.58 22.75 2.53
C THR A 65 44.18 21.51 1.87
N ILE A 66 44.92 21.68 0.77
CA ILE A 66 45.50 20.57 0.01
C ILE A 66 46.71 20.00 0.74
N HIS A 67 47.54 20.85 1.36
CA HIS A 67 48.68 20.42 2.17
C HIS A 67 48.23 19.54 3.35
N ASP A 68 47.27 20.02 4.15
CA ASP A 68 46.76 19.29 5.31
C ASP A 68 46.12 17.95 4.91
N TRP A 69 45.35 17.95 3.82
CA TRP A 69 44.76 16.73 3.27
C TRP A 69 45.83 15.75 2.80
N ARG A 70 46.85 16.21 2.05
CA ARG A 70 47.95 15.37 1.54
C ARG A 70 48.77 14.74 2.65
N ASN A 71 49.11 15.50 3.69
CA ASN A 71 49.87 14.99 4.85
C ASN A 71 49.20 13.75 5.47
N GLN A 72 47.86 13.70 5.50
CA GLN A 72 47.14 12.53 5.98
C GLN A 72 46.94 11.46 4.89
N TRP A 73 46.67 11.89 3.65
CA TRP A 73 46.45 10.99 2.52
C TRP A 73 47.68 10.13 2.23
N ASP A 74 48.86 10.73 2.16
CA ASP A 74 50.11 10.05 1.81
C ASP A 74 50.57 9.07 2.91
N VAL A 75 50.18 9.30 4.16
CA VAL A 75 50.43 8.36 5.27
C VAL A 75 49.43 7.21 5.26
N ALA A 76 48.18 7.46 4.83
CA ALA A 76 47.10 6.49 4.91
C ALA A 76 46.98 5.61 3.67
N ILE A 77 47.48 6.05 2.52
CA ILE A 77 47.21 5.45 1.21
C ILE A 77 48.50 5.24 0.43
N ASP A 78 48.73 3.99 0.03
CA ASP A 78 49.75 3.65 -0.95
C ASP A 78 49.22 3.93 -2.36
N GLN A 79 49.81 4.94 -3.01
CA GLN A 79 49.40 5.40 -4.33
C GLN A 79 49.62 4.34 -5.43
N ALA A 80 50.48 3.34 -5.23
CA ALA A 80 50.72 2.27 -6.19
C ALA A 80 49.46 1.43 -6.47
N PHE A 81 48.50 1.41 -5.53
CA PHE A 81 47.24 0.67 -5.68
C PHE A 81 46.09 1.54 -6.22
N LEU A 82 46.34 2.81 -6.51
CA LEU A 82 45.32 3.72 -7.01
C LEU A 82 45.47 3.95 -8.51
N ASP A 83 44.32 3.99 -9.18
CA ASP A 83 44.21 4.59 -10.51
C ASP A 83 43.83 6.07 -10.34
N PRO A 84 44.72 7.04 -10.65
CA PRO A 84 44.44 8.46 -10.46
C PRO A 84 43.35 8.99 -11.41
N PHE A 85 43.04 8.29 -12.49
CA PHE A 85 41.93 8.62 -13.40
C PHE A 85 40.58 8.08 -12.91
N ALA A 86 40.59 7.04 -12.07
CA ALA A 86 39.40 6.42 -11.48
C ALA A 86 39.24 6.67 -9.96
N THR A 87 40.13 7.45 -9.35
CA THR A 87 40.04 7.93 -7.96
C THR A 87 39.45 9.32 -7.96
N TYR A 88 38.35 9.53 -7.23
CA TYR A 88 37.60 10.79 -7.27
C TYR A 88 37.59 11.52 -5.93
N ILE A 89 37.79 12.84 -5.99
CA ILE A 89 37.85 13.75 -4.86
C ILE A 89 36.79 14.84 -5.05
N ASP A 90 36.11 15.18 -3.96
CA ASP A 90 35.23 16.34 -3.93
C ASP A 90 36.03 17.56 -3.44
N ILE A 91 36.29 18.52 -4.31
CA ILE A 91 36.81 19.84 -3.94
C ILE A 91 35.63 20.81 -3.80
N GLY A 92 35.64 21.68 -2.80
CA GLY A 92 34.52 22.57 -2.56
C GLY A 92 34.90 23.91 -1.97
N ARG A 93 34.09 24.91 -2.29
CA ARG A 93 34.13 26.25 -1.69
C ARG A 93 32.84 26.54 -0.96
N GLN A 94 32.96 27.18 0.20
CA GLN A 94 31.83 27.55 1.03
C GLN A 94 31.82 29.05 1.25
N TYR A 95 30.67 29.67 0.99
CA TYR A 95 30.44 31.09 1.27
C TYR A 95 29.64 31.18 2.56
N THR A 96 30.25 31.71 3.63
CA THR A 96 29.58 31.93 4.92
C THR A 96 29.49 33.41 5.26
N PRO A 97 28.49 33.82 6.07
CA PRO A 97 28.51 35.12 6.72
C PRO A 97 29.84 35.37 7.45
N ARG A 98 30.46 36.53 7.22
CA ARG A 98 31.70 36.92 7.91
C ARG A 98 31.33 37.56 9.24
N ILE A 99 32.05 37.20 10.31
CA ILE A 99 31.94 37.84 11.62
C ILE A 99 32.22 39.34 11.47
N GLY A 100 31.38 40.20 12.06
CA GLY A 100 31.47 41.66 11.96
C GLY A 100 30.94 42.26 10.65
N SER A 101 30.42 41.44 9.72
CA SER A 101 29.79 41.96 8.48
C SER A 101 28.31 42.27 8.67
N ALA A 102 27.74 43.15 7.84
CA ALA A 102 26.28 43.39 7.81
C ALA A 102 25.45 42.11 7.56
N ALA A 103 26.08 41.09 6.96
CA ALA A 103 25.46 39.81 6.68
C ALA A 103 25.68 38.76 7.79
N GLU A 104 26.40 39.08 8.87
CA GLU A 104 26.78 38.13 9.93
C GLU A 104 25.60 37.32 10.46
N THR A 105 24.46 37.98 10.69
CA THR A 105 23.23 37.35 11.19
C THR A 105 22.31 36.87 10.06
N SER A 106 22.87 36.42 8.94
CA SER A 106 22.11 36.00 7.76
C SER A 106 22.36 34.55 7.39
N VAL A 107 21.43 34.00 6.63
CA VAL A 107 21.51 32.71 5.94
C VAL A 107 21.60 33.00 4.46
N PHE A 108 22.55 32.35 3.79
CA PHE A 108 22.73 32.47 2.35
C PHE A 108 21.92 31.42 1.61
N LEU A 109 21.27 31.85 0.52
CA LEU A 109 20.51 30.98 -0.38
C LEU A 109 20.89 31.25 -1.84
N TRP A 110 21.31 30.23 -2.59
CA TRP A 110 21.64 30.35 -4.01
C TRP A 110 20.47 30.92 -4.81
N ARG A 111 20.71 31.98 -5.58
CA ARG A 111 19.72 32.56 -6.49
C ARG A 111 19.55 31.66 -7.71
N ARG A 112 18.31 31.28 -8.04
CA ARG A 112 17.97 30.44 -9.20
C ARG A 112 18.42 31.10 -10.51
N CYS A 113 18.32 32.43 -10.62
CA CYS A 113 18.77 33.19 -11.80
C CYS A 113 20.28 33.09 -12.01
N CYS A 114 21.09 33.30 -10.97
CA CYS A 114 22.55 33.22 -11.02
C CYS A 114 23.02 31.80 -11.40
N LEU A 115 22.44 30.78 -10.77
CA LEU A 115 22.76 29.39 -11.15
C LEU A 115 22.26 29.01 -12.56
N LYS A 116 21.21 29.66 -13.08
CA LYS A 116 20.76 29.50 -14.47
C LYS A 116 21.73 30.18 -15.46
N HIS A 117 22.27 31.33 -15.10
CA HIS A 117 23.32 32.01 -15.87
C HIS A 117 24.58 31.14 -15.93
N LEU A 118 25.06 30.66 -14.77
CA LEU A 118 26.21 29.75 -14.68
C LEU A 118 26.01 28.49 -15.53
N TRP A 119 24.83 27.89 -15.46
CA TRP A 119 24.48 26.74 -16.30
C TRP A 119 24.59 27.03 -17.80
N ARG A 120 24.03 28.16 -18.27
CA ARG A 120 24.10 28.58 -19.68
C ARG A 120 25.55 28.77 -20.13
N GLY A 121 26.37 29.42 -19.31
CA GLY A 121 27.80 29.58 -19.56
C GLY A 121 28.52 28.23 -19.64
N ARG A 122 28.29 27.34 -18.67
CA ARG A 122 28.87 25.99 -18.62
C ARG A 122 28.45 25.14 -19.82
N GLN A 123 27.21 25.28 -20.28
CA GLN A 123 26.69 24.62 -21.48
C GLN A 123 27.39 25.12 -22.75
N GLY A 124 27.58 26.44 -22.90
CA GLY A 124 28.31 27.01 -24.02
C GLY A 124 29.77 26.55 -24.08
N TRP A 125 30.47 26.57 -22.93
CA TRP A 125 31.83 26.04 -22.83
C TRP A 125 31.90 24.55 -23.14
N SER A 126 30.99 23.72 -22.57
CA SER A 126 30.97 22.27 -22.78
C SER A 126 30.84 21.89 -24.25
N ARG A 127 29.95 22.59 -24.99
CA ARG A 127 29.76 22.36 -26.42
C ARG A 127 31.05 22.63 -27.21
N ARG A 128 31.71 23.76 -26.96
CA ARG A 128 32.98 24.09 -27.61
C ARG A 128 34.09 23.10 -27.25
N TYR A 129 34.17 22.74 -25.97
CA TYR A 129 35.23 21.87 -25.45
C TYR A 129 35.15 20.44 -26.00
N ASN A 130 33.94 19.90 -26.15
CA ASN A 130 33.73 18.57 -26.69
C ASN A 130 33.78 18.51 -28.23
N ALA A 131 33.60 19.65 -28.92
CA ALA A 131 33.62 19.71 -30.39
C ALA A 131 35.03 19.52 -30.98
N THR A 132 36.09 19.86 -30.25
CA THR A 132 37.49 19.87 -30.73
C THR A 132 38.23 18.54 -30.57
N SER A 133 37.54 17.40 -30.64
CA SER A 133 38.19 16.09 -30.50
C SER A 133 39.17 15.81 -31.66
N PRO A 134 40.40 15.28 -31.42
CA PRO A 134 41.36 14.99 -32.48
C PRO A 134 40.83 13.98 -33.51
N PRO A 135 41.24 14.06 -34.80
CA PRO A 135 40.71 13.22 -35.89
C PRO A 135 40.85 11.71 -35.68
N GLY A 136 41.84 11.26 -34.89
CA GLY A 136 42.13 9.84 -34.66
C GLY A 136 41.12 9.07 -33.79
N GLN A 137 40.19 9.75 -33.11
CA GLN A 137 39.29 9.12 -32.13
C GLN A 137 37.81 9.04 -32.56
N GLN A 138 37.48 9.39 -33.81
CA GLN A 138 36.12 9.24 -34.34
C GLN A 138 35.72 7.78 -34.65
N ARG A 139 36.68 6.82 -34.68
CA ARG A 139 36.41 5.43 -35.06
C ARG A 139 35.68 4.59 -33.99
N SER A 140 35.81 4.90 -32.70
CA SER A 140 35.15 4.12 -31.62
C SER A 140 33.72 4.58 -31.26
N LEU A 141 33.22 5.67 -31.85
CA LEU A 141 31.86 6.18 -31.62
C LEU A 141 30.81 5.59 -32.59
N LYS A 142 31.20 4.73 -33.53
CA LYS A 142 30.27 4.11 -34.51
C LYS A 142 29.44 2.95 -33.94
N ASN A 143 29.74 2.42 -32.76
CA ASN A 143 29.07 1.23 -32.21
C ASN A 143 28.07 1.52 -31.07
N SER A 144 27.82 2.78 -30.69
CA SER A 144 26.72 3.12 -29.80
C SER A 144 25.65 3.91 -30.56
N VAL A 145 24.52 3.25 -30.80
CA VAL A 145 23.18 3.76 -31.15
C VAL A 145 23.16 5.20 -31.69
N GLN A 146 22.89 5.33 -32.99
CA GLN A 146 22.50 6.54 -33.73
C GLN A 146 22.18 7.76 -32.83
N SER A 147 23.20 8.48 -32.39
CA SER A 147 23.04 9.81 -31.82
C SER A 147 23.48 10.80 -32.88
N LYS A 148 22.54 11.66 -33.30
CA LYS A 148 22.80 12.71 -34.29
C LYS A 148 24.05 13.50 -33.86
N PRO A 149 25.02 13.76 -34.76
CA PRO A 149 26.17 14.58 -34.45
C PRO A 149 25.69 15.99 -34.09
N GLY A 150 25.98 16.45 -32.86
CA GLY A 150 25.75 17.86 -32.48
C GLY A 150 25.30 18.17 -31.04
N LEU A 151 24.94 17.21 -30.20
CA LEU A 151 24.45 17.52 -28.84
C LEU A 151 24.91 16.46 -27.83
N ILE A 152 26.12 16.62 -27.27
CA ILE A 152 26.47 15.97 -25.99
C ILE A 152 25.77 16.79 -24.89
N PRO A 153 24.63 16.34 -24.31
CA PRO A 153 23.85 17.18 -23.42
C PRO A 153 24.41 17.09 -22.01
N LEU A 154 24.94 18.19 -21.48
CA LEU A 154 25.07 18.33 -20.03
C LEU A 154 23.71 18.00 -19.39
N ARG A 155 23.72 17.21 -18.32
CA ARG A 155 22.53 16.89 -17.53
C ARG A 155 22.43 17.89 -16.38
N LEU A 156 21.25 18.48 -16.21
CA LEU A 156 20.94 19.39 -15.11
C LEU A 156 19.89 18.75 -14.21
N ALA A 157 20.19 18.66 -12.91
CA ALA A 157 19.22 18.34 -11.88
C ALA A 157 18.98 19.56 -11.00
N GLU A 158 17.73 20.00 -10.89
CA GLU A 158 17.31 21.04 -9.95
C GLU A 158 16.57 20.41 -8.77
N TYR A 159 16.88 20.89 -7.57
CA TYR A 159 16.27 20.45 -6.32
C TYR A 159 15.61 21.66 -5.66
N PRO A 160 14.30 21.88 -5.89
CA PRO A 160 13.56 22.96 -5.24
C PRO A 160 13.65 22.83 -3.72
N LYS A 161 13.96 23.95 -3.04
CA LYS A 161 14.06 24.01 -1.58
C LYS A 161 12.92 24.81 -1.00
N LEU A 162 12.29 24.25 0.05
CA LEU A 162 11.19 24.90 0.79
C LEU A 162 10.04 25.37 -0.12
N THR A 163 9.90 24.77 -1.30
CA THR A 163 8.98 25.18 -2.37
C THR A 163 9.11 26.63 -2.84
N LEU A 164 10.26 27.26 -2.60
CA LEU A 164 10.53 28.62 -3.06
C LEU A 164 10.91 28.63 -4.55
N ARG A 165 10.47 29.66 -5.27
CA ARG A 165 10.78 29.83 -6.70
C ARG A 165 12.19 30.33 -6.93
N ASP A 166 12.67 31.29 -6.14
CA ASP A 166 13.88 32.02 -6.54
C ASP A 166 15.15 31.44 -5.91
N THR A 167 15.04 30.41 -5.08
CA THR A 167 16.17 29.63 -4.54
C THR A 167 16.10 28.16 -4.96
N VAL A 168 17.27 27.54 -5.16
CA VAL A 168 17.38 26.17 -5.66
C VAL A 168 18.76 25.57 -5.36
N ASP A 169 18.83 24.26 -5.10
CA ASP A 169 20.09 23.53 -5.24
C ASP A 169 20.19 22.96 -6.66
N LYS A 170 21.37 22.96 -7.28
CA LYS A 170 21.57 22.41 -8.63
C LYS A 170 22.75 21.47 -8.70
N THR A 171 22.62 20.42 -9.51
CA THR A 171 23.75 19.59 -9.94
C THR A 171 23.86 19.63 -11.46
N ILE A 172 25.05 19.96 -11.94
CA ILE A 172 25.43 19.93 -13.35
C ILE A 172 26.34 18.72 -13.55
N LYS A 173 25.91 17.77 -14.39
CA LYS A 173 26.67 16.55 -14.69
C LYS A 173 27.00 16.50 -16.19
N PRO A 174 28.28 16.42 -16.59
CA PRO A 174 28.62 16.12 -17.97
C PRO A 174 28.06 14.77 -18.43
N THR A 175 27.84 14.61 -19.74
CA THR A 175 27.36 13.32 -20.27
C THR A 175 28.43 12.25 -20.09
N ASP A 176 28.01 11.03 -19.77
CA ASP A 176 28.93 9.90 -19.67
C ASP A 176 29.68 9.72 -21.01
N GLY A 177 31.00 9.56 -20.95
CA GLY A 177 31.86 9.46 -22.14
C GLY A 177 32.25 10.78 -22.81
N SER A 178 31.75 11.93 -22.34
CA SER A 178 32.24 13.25 -22.77
C SER A 178 33.74 13.43 -22.48
N ARG A 179 34.39 14.36 -23.20
CA ARG A 179 35.80 14.71 -22.96
C ARG A 179 36.00 15.15 -21.50
N GLU A 180 35.05 15.87 -20.94
CA GLU A 180 35.07 16.33 -19.54
C GLU A 180 35.16 15.17 -18.55
N VAL A 181 34.33 14.13 -18.73
CA VAL A 181 34.36 12.93 -17.87
C VAL A 181 35.67 12.16 -18.07
N ARG A 182 36.11 11.98 -19.33
CA ARG A 182 37.37 11.29 -19.64
C ARG A 182 38.58 11.99 -19.03
N GLU A 183 38.53 13.31 -18.95
CA GLU A 183 39.58 14.12 -18.33
C GLU A 183 39.34 14.37 -16.84
N GLY A 184 38.31 13.77 -16.24
CA GLY A 184 38.16 13.68 -14.79
C GLY A 184 37.09 14.55 -14.15
N LEU A 185 36.34 15.39 -14.86
CA LEU A 185 35.25 16.18 -14.27
C LEU A 185 33.93 15.41 -14.27
N ILE A 186 33.44 15.05 -13.08
CA ILE A 186 32.28 14.16 -12.92
C ILE A 186 30.98 14.93 -12.68
N TYR A 187 30.98 15.93 -11.80
CA TYR A 187 29.85 16.85 -11.62
C TYR A 187 30.27 18.13 -10.89
N SER A 188 29.43 19.15 -11.01
CA SER A 188 29.45 20.37 -10.18
C SER A 188 28.12 20.49 -9.45
N GLN A 189 28.14 20.67 -8.12
CA GLN A 189 26.96 20.75 -7.26
C GLN A 189 26.94 22.06 -6.47
N PHE A 190 25.80 22.72 -6.46
CA PHE A 190 25.53 23.97 -5.75
C PHE A 190 24.38 23.74 -4.80
N TYR A 191 24.58 23.88 -3.50
CA TYR A 191 23.51 23.62 -2.52
C TYR A 191 23.54 24.55 -1.31
N ASN A 192 22.35 24.74 -0.75
CA ASN A 192 22.09 25.55 0.43
C ASN A 192 22.36 24.75 1.71
N LEU A 193 23.02 25.38 2.69
CA LEU A 193 23.34 24.74 3.98
C LEU A 193 22.24 24.90 5.04
N ILE A 194 21.10 25.49 4.69
CA ILE A 194 19.92 25.71 5.56
C ILE A 194 19.36 24.44 6.24
N LYS A 195 19.75 23.25 5.78
CA LYS A 195 19.37 21.96 6.37
C LYS A 195 20.25 21.52 7.55
N ILE A 196 21.41 22.14 7.76
CA ILE A 196 22.40 21.74 8.78
C ILE A 196 21.82 21.71 10.21
N PRO A 197 20.98 22.66 10.66
CA PRO A 197 20.38 22.60 12.00
C PRO A 197 19.64 21.30 12.29
N PHE A 198 19.17 20.66 11.23
CA PHE A 198 18.33 19.47 11.29
C PHE A 198 19.09 18.22 10.84
N ASP A 199 20.40 18.28 10.61
CA ASP A 199 21.20 17.12 10.19
C ASP A 199 21.70 16.35 11.44
N ALA A 200 21.31 15.08 11.56
CA ALA A 200 21.87 14.16 12.56
C ALA A 200 22.17 12.88 11.81
N ALA A 201 23.44 12.71 11.43
CA ALA A 201 23.88 11.59 10.59
C ALA A 201 23.01 11.40 9.34
N LYS A 202 22.66 12.50 8.65
CA LYS A 202 21.79 12.56 7.47
C LYS A 202 20.33 12.14 7.69
N GLN A 203 19.91 12.00 8.94
CA GLN A 203 18.50 11.88 9.32
C GLN A 203 17.93 13.25 9.65
N TYR A 204 16.88 13.64 8.95
CA TYR A 204 16.17 14.91 9.16
C TYR A 204 14.81 14.67 9.85
N PRO A 205 14.25 15.68 10.55
CA PRO A 205 12.93 15.59 11.18
C PRO A 205 11.86 15.08 10.20
N PHE A 206 10.96 14.25 10.71
CA PHE A 206 9.82 13.67 9.95
C PHE A 206 10.19 12.80 8.73
N GLN A 207 11.47 12.46 8.51
CA GLN A 207 11.86 11.60 7.37
C GLN A 207 11.39 10.15 7.47
N ASN A 208 10.98 9.70 8.66
CA ASN A 208 10.44 8.37 8.84
C ASN A 208 9.13 8.22 8.04
N ARG A 209 9.21 7.52 6.91
CA ARG A 209 8.07 7.26 6.01
C ARG A 209 6.87 6.57 6.70
N HIS A 210 7.12 5.84 7.79
CA HIS A 210 6.08 5.12 8.51
C HIS A 210 5.23 6.05 9.39
N LEU A 211 5.62 7.32 9.58
CA LEU A 211 4.77 8.30 10.28
C LEU A 211 3.38 8.41 9.63
N GLU A 212 3.27 8.25 8.30
CA GLU A 212 1.99 8.25 7.58
C GLU A 212 1.01 7.18 8.11
N LYS A 213 1.48 6.10 8.74
CA LYS A 213 0.61 5.10 9.39
C LYS A 213 -0.16 5.67 10.59
N MET A 214 0.23 6.81 11.14
CA MET A 214 -0.52 7.49 12.21
C MET A 214 -1.85 8.09 11.71
N ALA A 215 -2.04 8.18 10.39
CA ALA A 215 -3.27 8.62 9.74
C ALA A 215 -4.27 7.48 9.49
N LEU A 216 -3.83 6.23 9.62
CA LEU A 216 -4.68 5.06 9.40
C LEU A 216 -5.57 4.81 10.62
N ASP A 217 -6.81 4.40 10.35
CA ASP A 217 -7.77 4.02 11.37
C ASP A 217 -7.20 2.91 12.28
N PRO A 218 -7.26 3.03 13.62
CA PRO A 218 -6.69 2.05 14.54
C PRO A 218 -7.25 0.65 14.35
N SER A 219 -8.54 0.52 14.05
CA SER A 219 -9.19 -0.77 13.79
C SER A 219 -8.79 -1.36 12.43
N TYR A 220 -8.59 -0.55 11.40
CA TYR A 220 -7.99 -1.01 10.14
C TYR A 220 -6.58 -1.56 10.36
N LEU A 221 -5.76 -0.88 11.16
CA LEU A 221 -4.44 -1.36 11.53
C LEU A 221 -4.53 -2.66 12.31
N ALA A 222 -5.39 -2.76 13.32
CA ALA A 222 -5.57 -3.98 14.10
C ALA A 222 -5.97 -5.17 13.21
N ASP A 223 -6.84 -4.97 12.22
CA ASP A 223 -7.20 -6.02 11.26
C ASP A 223 -6.03 -6.41 10.36
N CYS A 224 -5.26 -5.44 9.88
CA CYS A 224 -4.04 -5.71 9.13
C CYS A 224 -3.04 -6.51 9.97
N GLU A 225 -2.88 -6.16 11.24
CA GLU A 225 -1.97 -6.81 12.18
C GLU A 225 -2.40 -8.26 12.45
N ARG A 226 -3.68 -8.51 12.74
CA ARG A 226 -4.21 -9.86 12.94
C ARG A 226 -4.15 -10.74 11.70
N SER A 227 -4.19 -10.14 10.51
CA SER A 227 -4.31 -10.86 9.24
C SER A 227 -2.99 -11.08 8.51
N THR A 228 -1.90 -10.47 8.98
CA THR A 228 -0.61 -10.52 8.29
C THR A 228 0.52 -10.92 9.23
N ARG A 229 1.66 -11.28 8.66
CA ARG A 229 2.90 -11.59 9.40
C ARG A 229 3.95 -10.49 9.20
N GLY A 230 3.51 -9.32 8.72
CA GLY A 230 4.38 -8.21 8.35
C GLY A 230 4.98 -7.51 9.57
N SER A 231 6.02 -6.71 9.36
CA SER A 231 6.56 -5.87 10.44
C SER A 231 5.52 -4.83 10.85
N HIS A 232 4.95 -5.02 12.05
CA HIS A 232 3.98 -4.12 12.63
C HIS A 232 4.72 -2.92 13.22
N THR A 233 4.40 -1.72 12.73
CA THR A 233 5.02 -0.50 13.25
C THR A 233 4.22 -0.03 14.46
N ASN A 234 4.83 -0.09 15.64
CA ASN A 234 4.19 0.32 16.88
C ASN A 234 3.75 1.80 16.82
N GLN A 235 2.45 2.04 16.94
CA GLN A 235 1.85 3.37 16.94
C GLN A 235 2.40 4.28 18.04
N ALA A 236 2.73 3.74 19.22
CA ALA A 236 3.35 4.51 20.30
C ALA A 236 4.76 4.99 19.90
N SER A 237 5.56 4.12 19.27
CA SER A 237 6.88 4.48 18.76
C SER A 237 6.80 5.54 17.65
N LEU A 238 5.79 5.47 16.78
CA LEU A 238 5.56 6.50 15.76
C LEU A 238 5.17 7.85 16.37
N LYS A 239 4.26 7.85 17.36
CA LYS A 239 3.89 9.05 18.12
C LYS A 239 5.11 9.66 18.81
N LEU A 240 5.97 8.84 19.41
CA LEU A 240 7.22 9.30 20.01
C LEU A 240 8.16 9.90 18.95
N ALA A 241 8.39 9.21 17.83
CA ALA A 241 9.24 9.70 16.74
C ALA A 241 8.73 11.03 16.14
N TYR A 242 7.41 11.18 16.03
CA TYR A 242 6.77 12.43 15.61
C TYR A 242 7.03 13.55 16.62
N ARG A 243 6.81 13.31 17.92
CA ARG A 243 7.08 14.29 18.99
C ARG A 243 8.56 14.68 19.06
N LEU A 244 9.47 13.71 18.97
CA LEU A 244 10.91 13.97 18.94
C LEU A 244 11.31 14.79 17.71
N SER A 245 10.67 14.56 16.55
CA SER A 245 10.89 15.39 15.36
C SER A 245 10.46 16.84 15.60
N LYS A 246 9.31 17.09 16.26
CA LYS A 246 8.87 18.44 16.65
C LYS A 246 9.85 19.09 17.63
N LEU A 247 10.25 18.37 18.69
CA LEU A 247 11.21 18.86 19.68
C LEU A 247 12.54 19.25 19.03
N ARG A 248 13.01 18.42 18.10
CA ARG A 248 14.21 18.69 17.34
C ARG A 248 14.08 19.94 16.46
N VAL A 249 12.96 20.12 15.77
CA VAL A 249 12.72 21.35 15.00
C VAL A 249 12.73 22.56 15.91
N ARG A 250 12.08 22.47 17.08
CA ARG A 250 12.07 23.54 18.08
C ARG A 250 13.47 23.84 18.60
N SER A 251 14.25 22.83 19.01
CA SER A 251 15.61 23.04 19.52
C SER A 251 16.55 23.62 18.45
N SER A 252 16.38 23.20 17.18
CA SER A 252 17.20 23.67 16.06
C SER A 252 16.86 25.10 15.61
N LEU A 253 15.67 25.62 15.96
CA LEU A 253 15.18 26.93 15.51
C LEU A 253 14.91 27.92 16.65
N ALA A 254 14.90 27.48 17.92
CA ALA A 254 14.64 28.34 19.06
C ALA A 254 15.76 29.36 19.23
N SER A 255 15.38 30.62 19.48
CA SER A 255 16.30 31.73 19.68
C SER A 255 16.69 31.97 21.14
N SER A 256 16.42 31.01 22.04
CA SER A 256 16.49 31.22 23.49
C SER A 256 17.45 30.23 24.14
N GLY A 257 18.69 30.67 24.37
CA GLY A 257 19.46 30.20 25.51
C GLY A 257 18.92 30.86 26.79
N THR A 258 19.02 30.15 27.91
CA THR A 258 18.73 30.66 29.27
C THR A 258 19.61 31.84 29.67
N ASP A 259 20.61 32.18 28.86
CA ASP A 259 21.68 33.14 29.20
C ASP A 259 21.62 34.41 28.34
N GLY A 260 20.48 34.69 27.67
CA GLY A 260 20.30 35.92 26.88
C GLY A 260 21.10 36.02 25.57
N ASN A 261 22.07 35.13 25.33
CA ASN A 261 22.82 35.09 24.08
C ASN A 261 22.09 34.27 23.00
N SER A 262 21.66 34.99 21.96
CA SER A 262 21.14 34.39 20.73
C SER A 262 22.27 33.65 20.02
N ILE A 263 22.11 32.36 19.71
CA ILE A 263 22.95 31.70 18.71
C ILE A 263 22.24 31.91 17.37
N PRO A 264 22.62 32.91 16.56
CA PRO A 264 22.04 33.04 15.24
C PRO A 264 22.53 31.84 14.40
N PHE A 265 21.60 31.14 13.77
CA PHE A 265 21.95 30.07 12.85
C PHE A 265 22.43 30.74 11.55
N ASN A 266 23.74 30.76 11.32
CA ASN A 266 24.38 31.53 10.26
C ASN A 266 24.95 30.55 9.23
N TYR A 267 24.15 30.10 8.28
CA TYR A 267 24.62 29.13 7.28
C TYR A 267 24.79 29.73 5.91
N GLY A 268 25.85 29.25 5.28
CA GLY A 268 26.25 29.62 3.96
C GLY A 268 25.59 28.86 2.82
N VAL A 269 26.22 29.00 1.66
CA VAL A 269 26.01 28.16 0.49
C VAL A 269 27.30 27.47 0.10
N ARG A 270 27.20 26.33 -0.58
CA ARG A 270 28.36 25.56 -1.03
C ARG A 270 28.30 25.29 -2.53
N ALA A 271 29.47 25.34 -3.16
CA ALA A 271 29.74 24.82 -4.50
C ALA A 271 30.81 23.74 -4.40
N GLU A 272 30.56 22.56 -4.96
CA GLU A 272 31.45 21.40 -4.91
C GLU A 272 31.61 20.80 -6.30
N ASP A 273 32.83 20.44 -6.65
CA ASP A 273 33.17 19.74 -7.88
C ASP A 273 33.73 18.36 -7.54
N ARG A 274 33.20 17.32 -8.18
CA ARG A 274 33.82 15.99 -8.12
C ARG A 274 34.75 15.82 -9.30
N VAL A 275 36.03 15.68 -9.01
CA VAL A 275 37.11 15.56 -9.99
C VAL A 275 37.91 14.29 -9.77
N SER A 276 38.58 13.77 -10.79
CA SER A 276 39.59 12.72 -10.61
C SER A 276 40.83 13.29 -9.93
N LEU A 277 41.60 12.44 -9.25
CA LEU A 277 42.87 12.81 -8.64
C LEU A 277 43.83 13.39 -9.71
N ALA A 278 43.90 12.76 -10.89
CA ALA A 278 44.70 13.25 -12.01
C ALA A 278 44.25 14.64 -12.53
N LEU A 279 42.95 14.97 -12.44
CA LEU A 279 42.48 16.32 -12.78
C LEU A 279 42.82 17.31 -11.69
N LEU A 280 42.65 16.93 -10.41
CA LEU A 280 43.00 17.78 -9.28
C LEU A 280 44.47 18.20 -9.36
N GLU A 281 45.39 17.25 -9.54
CA GLU A 281 46.83 17.52 -9.64
C GLU A 281 47.18 18.50 -10.76
N ARG A 282 46.54 18.37 -11.93
CA ARG A 282 46.73 19.30 -13.05
C ARG A 282 46.24 20.71 -12.73
N VAL A 283 45.11 20.82 -12.03
CA VAL A 283 44.52 22.12 -11.69
C VAL A 283 45.29 22.79 -10.55
N LEU A 284 45.84 22.03 -9.60
CA LEU A 284 46.61 22.56 -8.46
C LEU A 284 47.81 23.40 -8.89
N VAL A 285 48.50 23.03 -9.98
CA VAL A 285 49.62 23.83 -10.52
C VAL A 285 49.20 25.26 -10.87
N HIS A 286 47.95 25.45 -11.28
CA HIS A 286 47.40 26.77 -11.63
C HIS A 286 46.91 27.58 -10.42
N PHE A 287 46.81 26.98 -9.23
CA PHE A 287 46.46 27.69 -8.00
C PHE A 287 47.68 28.33 -7.32
N HIS A 288 48.90 27.97 -7.71
CA HIS A 288 50.10 28.56 -7.12
C HIS A 288 50.31 30.04 -7.53
N PRO A 289 50.63 30.94 -6.57
CA PRO A 289 50.80 32.38 -6.82
C PRO A 289 51.84 32.72 -7.89
N SER A 290 52.89 31.91 -8.04
CA SER A 290 54.03 32.11 -8.94
C SER A 290 53.71 31.93 -10.43
N HIS A 291 52.55 31.35 -10.78
CA HIS A 291 52.07 31.23 -12.17
C HIS A 291 50.93 32.22 -12.51
N SER A 292 50.64 33.16 -11.60
CA SER A 292 49.75 34.29 -11.87
C SER A 292 50.48 35.42 -12.62
N THR A 293 51.23 35.09 -13.67
CA THR A 293 51.78 36.06 -14.62
C THR A 293 50.70 36.57 -15.57
N ASP A 294 49.71 37.28 -15.01
CA ASP A 294 49.02 38.40 -15.65
C ASP A 294 48.12 39.14 -14.63
N GLN A 295 48.76 39.88 -13.70
CA GLN A 295 48.06 40.85 -12.85
C GLN A 295 47.57 42.09 -13.64
N SER A 296 47.66 42.09 -14.97
CA SER A 296 47.08 43.13 -15.84
C SER A 296 45.56 42.99 -16.05
N SER A 297 45.00 41.83 -15.69
CA SER A 297 43.56 41.57 -15.70
C SER A 297 43.07 41.16 -14.31
N ARG A 298 43.39 41.95 -13.26
CA ARG A 298 42.40 42.09 -12.20
C ARG A 298 41.18 42.65 -12.89
N CYS A 299 40.23 41.77 -13.25
CA CYS A 299 38.85 42.16 -13.42
C CYS A 299 38.57 43.01 -12.19
N GLN A 300 38.55 44.33 -12.35
CA GLN A 300 38.14 45.24 -11.30
C GLN A 300 36.82 44.66 -10.87
N VAL A 301 36.78 44.06 -9.68
CA VAL A 301 35.52 43.68 -9.07
C VAL A 301 34.85 45.01 -8.86
N LEU A 302 34.08 45.43 -9.86
CA LEU A 302 33.11 46.50 -9.74
C LEU A 302 32.38 46.16 -8.44
N GLU A 303 32.52 47.02 -7.43
CA GLU A 303 31.92 46.88 -6.10
C GLU A 303 30.36 46.84 -6.14
N SER A 304 29.79 46.68 -7.34
CA SER A 304 28.38 46.69 -7.71
C SER A 304 27.85 45.33 -8.20
N GLU A 305 28.64 44.26 -8.34
CA GLU A 305 28.05 42.96 -8.70
C GLU A 305 27.27 42.37 -7.52
N GLU A 306 25.94 42.34 -7.63
CA GLU A 306 25.08 41.69 -6.64
C GLU A 306 25.51 40.25 -6.38
N SER A 307 25.63 39.88 -5.09
CA SER A 307 25.99 38.51 -4.68
C SER A 307 25.11 37.44 -5.36
N PRO A 308 25.67 36.27 -5.73
CA PRO A 308 24.93 35.19 -6.40
C PRO A 308 23.96 34.43 -5.46
N PHE A 309 23.85 34.89 -4.21
CA PHE A 309 22.98 34.36 -3.16
C PHE A 309 22.15 35.48 -2.55
N PHE A 310 20.98 35.14 -2.01
CA PHE A 310 20.24 35.99 -1.10
C PHE A 310 20.86 35.91 0.28
N ALA A 311 21.05 37.04 0.96
CA ALA A 311 21.35 37.10 2.39
C ALA A 311 20.03 37.39 3.14
N VAL A 312 19.51 36.39 3.85
CA VAL A 312 18.25 36.51 4.59
C VAL A 312 18.53 36.50 6.07
N ASN A 313 18.04 37.48 6.82
CA ASN A 313 18.21 37.52 8.27
C ASN A 313 17.81 36.19 8.94
N SER A 314 18.66 35.66 9.82
CA SER A 314 18.50 34.34 10.44
C SER A 314 17.21 34.22 11.26
N ARG A 315 16.77 35.31 11.94
CA ARG A 315 15.50 35.30 12.68
C ARG A 315 14.30 35.18 11.74
N THR A 316 14.33 35.89 10.63
CA THR A 316 13.30 35.79 9.58
C THR A 316 13.26 34.38 9.01
N MET A 317 14.43 33.80 8.70
CA MET A 317 14.50 32.44 8.19
C MET A 317 14.02 31.40 9.20
N ALA A 318 14.37 31.55 10.49
CA ALA A 318 13.91 30.66 11.56
C ALA A 318 12.38 30.65 11.65
N ARG A 319 11.76 31.84 11.66
CA ARG A 319 10.30 31.99 11.67
C ARG A 319 9.65 31.37 10.43
N PHE A 320 10.23 31.58 9.26
CA PHE A 320 9.75 31.00 8.01
C PHE A 320 9.80 29.45 8.02
N LEU A 321 10.92 28.87 8.46
CA LEU A 321 11.08 27.42 8.59
C LEU A 321 10.10 26.84 9.62
N HIS A 322 9.97 27.50 10.77
CA HIS A 322 9.03 27.12 11.81
C HIS A 322 7.59 27.13 11.28
N GLY A 323 7.15 28.21 10.63
CA GLY A 323 5.82 28.30 10.03
C GLY A 323 5.57 27.26 8.93
N THR A 324 6.57 27.01 8.08
CA THR A 324 6.49 26.02 6.99
C THR A 324 6.26 24.60 7.49
N ILE A 325 6.91 24.23 8.59
CA ILE A 325 6.73 22.92 9.23
C ILE A 325 5.43 22.91 10.05
N ASN A 326 5.22 23.93 10.87
CA ASN A 326 4.12 23.96 11.84
C ASN A 326 2.74 23.95 11.18
N LYS A 327 2.56 24.53 9.99
CA LYS A 327 1.26 24.47 9.29
C LYS A 327 0.78 23.04 9.01
N TYR A 328 1.70 22.13 8.69
CA TYR A 328 1.36 20.73 8.44
C TYR A 328 1.26 19.92 9.74
N CYS A 329 2.06 20.25 10.76
CA CYS A 329 1.88 19.70 12.11
C CYS A 329 0.49 20.04 12.65
N PHE A 330 0.09 21.31 12.55
CA PHE A 330 -1.20 21.82 12.98
C PHE A 330 -2.33 21.11 12.25
N LEU A 331 -2.29 21.05 10.92
CA LEU A 331 -3.32 20.37 10.14
C LEU A 331 -3.47 18.89 10.53
N PHE A 332 -2.35 18.17 10.69
CA PHE A 332 -2.39 16.78 11.14
C PHE A 332 -2.98 16.64 12.55
N GLU A 333 -2.52 17.44 13.50
CA GLU A 333 -2.93 17.38 14.90
C GLU A 333 -4.39 17.79 15.09
N HIS A 334 -4.84 18.82 14.37
CA HIS A 334 -6.21 19.31 14.40
C HIS A 334 -7.18 18.23 13.92
N ILE A 335 -6.99 17.69 12.70
CA ILE A 335 -7.83 16.60 12.19
C ILE A 335 -7.79 15.38 13.10
N LYS A 336 -6.61 15.03 13.62
CA LYS A 336 -6.47 13.89 14.53
C LYS A 336 -7.20 14.10 15.87
N SER A 337 -7.30 15.34 16.34
CA SER A 337 -8.00 15.67 17.59
C SER A 337 -9.52 15.68 17.43
N GLU A 338 -10.01 16.05 16.24
CA GLU A 338 -11.45 15.98 15.92
C GLU A 338 -11.90 14.56 15.60
N ALA A 339 -11.00 13.75 15.04
CA ALA A 339 -11.28 12.36 14.75
C ALA A 339 -11.48 11.59 16.08
N VAL A 340 -12.65 10.94 16.20
CA VAL A 340 -13.03 10.11 17.37
C VAL A 340 -12.19 8.81 17.36
N ALA A 341 -12.57 7.77 18.11
CA ALA A 341 -11.89 6.47 18.13
C ALA A 341 -11.69 5.82 16.74
N ARG A 342 -12.45 6.25 15.72
CA ARG A 342 -12.37 5.78 14.34
C ARG A 342 -12.23 6.93 13.35
N TYR A 343 -11.49 6.70 12.28
CA TYR A 343 -11.19 7.69 11.24
C TYR A 343 -11.96 7.37 9.97
N SER A 344 -12.53 8.41 9.36
CA SER A 344 -13.12 8.33 8.02
C SER A 344 -12.06 8.41 6.92
N LEU A 345 -12.39 7.94 5.72
CA LEU A 345 -11.48 8.03 4.57
C LEU A 345 -11.02 9.47 4.28
N PRO A 346 -11.91 10.49 4.28
CA PRO A 346 -11.48 11.89 4.10
C PRO A 346 -10.47 12.34 5.15
N GLU A 347 -10.68 12.01 6.43
CA GLU A 347 -9.74 12.35 7.52
C GLU A 347 -8.38 11.67 7.33
N THR A 348 -8.38 10.38 6.98
CA THR A 348 -7.15 9.64 6.68
C THR A 348 -6.38 10.26 5.52
N ILE A 349 -7.05 10.70 4.47
CA ILE A 349 -6.40 11.35 3.31
C ILE A 349 -5.74 12.67 3.74
N VAL A 350 -6.46 13.53 4.48
CA VAL A 350 -5.91 14.81 4.97
C VAL A 350 -4.71 14.58 5.88
N MET A 351 -4.84 13.71 6.89
CA MET A 351 -3.74 13.39 7.81
C MET A 351 -2.53 12.82 7.07
N THR A 352 -2.76 11.93 6.09
CA THR A 352 -1.66 11.35 5.30
C THR A 352 -0.93 12.42 4.50
N LEU A 353 -1.65 13.30 3.82
CA LEU A 353 -1.05 14.36 3.00
C LEU A 353 -0.34 15.42 3.84
N ALA A 354 -0.82 15.72 5.04
CA ALA A 354 -0.12 16.55 6.01
C ALA A 354 1.21 15.91 6.44
N LEU A 355 1.20 14.64 6.84
CA LEU A 355 2.40 13.89 7.24
C LEU A 355 3.39 13.71 6.08
N ARG A 356 2.90 13.46 4.87
CA ARG A 356 3.74 13.39 3.67
C ARG A 356 4.36 14.75 3.35
N SER A 357 3.59 15.82 3.49
CA SER A 357 4.12 17.20 3.34
C SER A 357 5.23 17.50 4.35
N LEU A 358 5.09 17.06 5.61
CA LEU A 358 6.15 17.15 6.62
C LEU A 358 7.41 16.40 6.20
N ARG A 359 7.28 15.16 5.71
CA ARG A 359 8.41 14.33 5.25
C ARG A 359 9.25 15.03 4.19
N PHE A 360 8.61 15.78 3.30
CA PHE A 360 9.27 16.48 2.20
C PHE A 360 9.53 17.97 2.44
N SER A 361 9.05 18.55 3.55
CA SER A 361 9.16 19.98 3.86
C SER A 361 10.60 20.51 3.80
N MET A 362 11.58 19.72 4.25
CA MET A 362 13.01 20.06 4.25
C MET A 362 13.81 19.36 3.13
N SER A 363 13.11 18.58 2.29
CA SER A 363 13.74 17.73 1.29
C SER A 363 13.95 18.47 -0.03
N GLY A 364 15.12 18.28 -0.66
CA GLY A 364 15.37 18.81 -2.02
C GLY A 364 14.68 17.99 -3.12
N ILE A 365 14.16 16.81 -2.79
CA ILE A 365 13.53 15.90 -3.75
C ILE A 365 12.00 15.99 -3.76
N ILE A 366 11.42 17.08 -3.22
CA ILE A 366 9.96 17.28 -3.22
C ILE A 366 9.35 17.20 -4.63
N ALA A 367 10.11 17.59 -5.65
CA ALA A 367 9.69 17.47 -7.06
C ALA A 367 9.46 16.03 -7.54
N GLN A 368 10.04 15.04 -6.85
CA GLN A 368 9.82 13.61 -7.12
C GLN A 368 8.53 13.09 -6.47
N GLU A 369 8.02 13.76 -5.44
CA GLU A 369 6.75 13.41 -4.80
C GLU A 369 5.59 14.01 -5.61
N SER A 370 5.15 13.26 -6.62
CA SER A 370 4.16 13.75 -7.59
C SER A 370 2.84 14.15 -6.96
N VAL A 371 2.40 13.47 -5.89
CA VAL A 371 1.14 13.78 -5.20
C VAL A 371 1.19 15.17 -4.56
N LEU A 372 2.36 15.64 -4.11
CA LEU A 372 2.50 16.99 -3.59
C LEU A 372 2.83 17.99 -4.70
N TRP A 373 3.74 17.63 -5.61
CA TRP A 373 4.35 18.56 -6.55
C TRP A 373 3.47 18.87 -7.77
N ARG A 374 2.84 17.86 -8.36
CA ARG A 374 2.06 18.00 -9.61
C ARG A 374 0.62 18.40 -9.31
N ASP A 375 -0.05 18.96 -10.32
CA ASP A 375 -1.46 19.32 -10.29
C ASP A 375 -2.33 18.11 -10.68
N ARG A 376 -2.65 17.95 -11.97
CA ARG A 376 -3.23 16.72 -12.55
C ARG A 376 -2.27 16.13 -13.55
N TRP A 377 -2.22 14.80 -13.65
CA TRP A 377 -1.44 14.15 -14.69
C TRP A 377 -2.00 12.77 -15.04
N LYS A 378 -1.85 12.39 -16.31
CA LYS A 378 -2.10 11.02 -16.76
C LYS A 378 -0.79 10.21 -16.69
N PRO A 379 -0.76 9.04 -16.04
CA PRO A 379 0.43 8.19 -16.05
C PRO A 379 0.64 7.59 -17.44
N ASN A 380 1.78 7.87 -18.08
CA ASN A 380 2.19 7.14 -19.28
C ASN A 380 2.71 5.76 -18.85
N GLN A 381 1.82 4.77 -18.68
CA GLN A 381 2.24 3.39 -18.45
C GLN A 381 2.52 2.67 -19.78
N LYS A 382 3.74 2.81 -20.30
CA LYS A 382 4.36 1.70 -21.06
C LYS A 382 4.84 0.68 -20.03
N THR A 383 3.91 -0.06 -19.42
CA THR A 383 4.30 -1.22 -18.60
C THR A 383 4.40 -2.41 -19.54
N THR A 384 5.61 -2.82 -19.87
CA THR A 384 5.88 -4.12 -20.49
C THR A 384 5.45 -5.21 -19.50
N ARG A 385 4.17 -5.55 -19.50
CA ARG A 385 3.67 -6.82 -19.00
C ARG A 385 3.15 -7.55 -20.23
N LEU A 386 3.98 -8.45 -20.73
CA LEU A 386 3.51 -9.54 -21.57
C LEU A 386 2.42 -10.29 -20.77
N ASP A 387 1.31 -10.57 -21.45
CA ASP A 387 0.34 -11.63 -21.12
C ASP A 387 -0.88 -11.33 -20.24
N VAL A 388 -1.51 -10.14 -20.36
CA VAL A 388 -2.98 -10.01 -20.16
C VAL A 388 -3.51 -8.84 -21.01
N PRO A 389 -4.60 -8.97 -21.80
CA PRO A 389 -5.30 -7.82 -22.36
C PRO A 389 -6.04 -7.10 -21.23
N GLN A 390 -5.34 -6.22 -20.52
CA GLN A 390 -5.97 -5.28 -19.60
C GLN A 390 -6.45 -4.08 -20.40
N GLN A 391 -7.75 -3.79 -20.34
CA GLN A 391 -8.28 -2.49 -20.73
C GLN A 391 -7.47 -1.41 -20.02
N ASN A 392 -6.65 -0.68 -20.78
CA ASN A 392 -5.90 0.47 -20.29
C ASN A 392 -6.89 1.60 -20.01
N ILE A 393 -7.54 1.57 -18.85
CA ILE A 393 -8.30 2.71 -18.37
C ILE A 393 -7.27 3.79 -18.04
N GLU A 394 -7.22 4.85 -18.85
CA GLU A 394 -6.42 6.05 -18.57
C GLU A 394 -6.96 6.75 -17.31
N VAL A 395 -6.48 6.35 -16.13
CA VAL A 395 -6.87 7.00 -14.88
C VAL A 395 -6.05 8.29 -14.70
N GLU A 396 -6.69 9.44 -14.84
CA GLU A 396 -6.13 10.74 -14.45
C GLU A 396 -5.82 10.75 -12.95
N ARG A 397 -4.61 11.16 -12.58
CA ARG A 397 -4.18 11.27 -11.17
C ARG A 397 -4.22 12.71 -10.71
N GLU A 398 -4.56 12.87 -9.43
CA GLU A 398 -4.64 14.15 -8.74
C GLU A 398 -3.44 14.33 -7.79
N GLY A 399 -2.93 15.56 -7.70
CA GLY A 399 -1.91 16.01 -6.76
C GLY A 399 -2.24 17.40 -6.20
N LEU A 400 -1.35 17.99 -5.41
CA LEU A 400 -1.63 19.23 -4.68
C LEU A 400 -1.09 20.49 -5.35
N GLY A 401 -0.37 20.36 -6.47
CA GLY A 401 -0.01 21.49 -7.32
C GLY A 401 1.05 22.44 -6.76
N LEU A 402 1.89 22.02 -5.81
CA LEU A 402 2.93 22.88 -5.21
C LEU A 402 3.87 23.50 -6.26
N CYS A 403 4.13 22.81 -7.37
CA CYS A 403 4.93 23.33 -8.48
C CYS A 403 4.30 24.57 -9.11
N LYS A 404 2.97 24.55 -9.30
CA LYS A 404 2.22 25.61 -9.96
C LYS A 404 2.20 26.86 -9.08
N THR A 405 1.76 26.73 -7.83
CA THR A 405 1.73 27.90 -6.92
C THR A 405 3.13 28.46 -6.65
N SER A 406 4.15 27.59 -6.55
CA SER A 406 5.54 28.04 -6.41
C SER A 406 5.98 28.90 -7.59
N LYS A 407 5.69 28.48 -8.83
CA LYS A 407 6.03 29.26 -10.02
C LYS A 407 5.27 30.58 -10.09
N ASP A 408 3.97 30.53 -9.84
CA ASP A 408 3.06 31.66 -10.04
C ASP A 408 3.23 32.73 -8.94
N TYR A 409 3.48 32.32 -7.70
CA TYR A 409 3.47 33.21 -6.54
C TYR A 409 4.78 33.25 -5.73
N GLY A 410 5.79 32.50 -6.12
CA GLY A 410 7.09 32.48 -5.42
C GLY A 410 7.21 31.44 -4.29
N LEU A 411 6.09 30.88 -3.81
CA LEU A 411 6.03 29.90 -2.71
C LEU A 411 5.01 28.78 -2.99
N GLY A 412 5.33 27.55 -2.61
CA GLY A 412 4.43 26.41 -2.74
C GLY A 412 3.39 26.30 -1.62
N TRP A 413 2.13 26.20 -1.99
CA TRP A 413 1.01 25.79 -1.15
C TRP A 413 0.02 24.97 -1.97
N TRP A 414 -0.93 24.31 -1.30
CA TRP A 414 -1.89 23.48 -2.00
C TRP A 414 -2.77 24.32 -2.92
N LEU A 415 -2.87 23.93 -4.18
CA LEU A 415 -3.56 24.70 -5.21
C LEU A 415 -4.98 25.09 -4.75
N PRO A 416 -5.39 26.37 -4.89
CA PRO A 416 -6.73 26.82 -4.52
C PRO A 416 -7.82 25.98 -5.21
N GLY A 417 -8.92 25.76 -4.50
CA GLY A 417 -10.05 24.98 -5.00
C GLY A 417 -9.92 23.46 -4.81
N LYS A 418 -8.79 22.94 -4.30
CA LYS A 418 -8.65 21.50 -3.98
C LYS A 418 -9.11 21.13 -2.57
N PHE A 419 -8.78 21.98 -1.61
CA PHE A 419 -9.09 21.81 -0.20
C PHE A 419 -10.15 22.82 0.21
N ASP A 420 -11.17 22.35 0.93
CA ASP A 420 -12.18 23.13 1.61
C ASP A 420 -11.66 23.43 3.03
N TRP A 421 -11.31 24.70 3.25
CA TRP A 421 -10.73 25.16 4.52
C TRP A 421 -11.78 25.38 5.61
N ASP A 422 -13.06 25.54 5.24
CA ASP A 422 -14.15 25.73 6.20
C ASP A 422 -14.51 24.39 6.86
N ASN A 423 -14.52 23.32 6.04
CA ASN A 423 -14.82 21.97 6.51
C ASN A 423 -13.58 21.11 6.81
N TRP A 424 -12.38 21.64 6.57
CA TRP A 424 -11.11 20.94 6.73
C TRP A 424 -11.04 19.59 5.97
N ARG A 425 -11.54 19.56 4.73
CA ARG A 425 -11.58 18.34 3.90
C ARG A 425 -11.19 18.65 2.46
N PHE A 426 -10.75 17.64 1.71
CA PHE A 426 -10.66 17.78 0.26
C PHE A 426 -12.06 17.76 -0.35
N LYS A 427 -12.28 18.53 -1.42
CA LYS A 427 -13.52 18.44 -2.21
C LYS A 427 -13.69 17.00 -2.69
N SER A 428 -14.93 16.50 -2.75
CA SER A 428 -15.23 15.10 -3.09
C SER A 428 -14.51 14.63 -4.36
N GLU A 429 -14.69 15.35 -5.47
CA GLU A 429 -14.06 15.05 -6.77
C GLU A 429 -12.52 15.03 -6.74
N VAL A 430 -11.92 15.76 -5.79
CA VAL A 430 -10.47 15.79 -5.57
C VAL A 430 -10.10 14.64 -4.64
N CYS A 431 -10.86 14.39 -3.58
CA CYS A 431 -10.66 13.30 -2.63
C CYS A 431 -10.67 11.92 -3.30
N ASP A 432 -11.56 11.70 -4.26
CA ASP A 432 -11.71 10.42 -4.96
C ASP A 432 -10.51 10.14 -5.89
N ARG A 433 -10.00 11.19 -6.56
CA ARG A 433 -8.82 11.11 -7.43
C ARG A 433 -7.50 11.26 -6.68
N LEU A 434 -7.53 11.92 -5.52
CA LEU A 434 -6.47 11.92 -4.53
C LEU A 434 -6.42 10.50 -3.99
N ILE A 435 -5.60 9.74 -4.69
CA ILE A 435 -5.13 8.48 -4.18
C ILE A 435 -6.21 7.38 -4.26
N ALA A 436 -6.57 7.00 -5.50
CA ALA A 436 -6.96 5.63 -5.88
C ALA A 436 -5.91 4.54 -5.52
N GLY A 437 -5.04 4.77 -4.53
CA GLY A 437 -3.98 3.88 -4.11
C GLY A 437 -3.08 4.48 -3.04
N ASN A 438 -3.59 4.70 -1.82
CA ASN A 438 -2.74 5.19 -0.73
C ASN A 438 -2.02 3.96 -0.25
N ASN A 439 -0.96 3.68 -0.98
CA ASN A 439 -0.11 2.53 -0.87
C ASN A 439 0.81 2.68 0.34
N ILE A 440 0.34 3.35 1.42
CA ILE A 440 1.04 3.52 2.69
C ILE A 440 1.55 2.16 3.16
N LEU A 441 0.74 1.12 2.97
CA LEU A 441 1.06 -0.27 3.31
C LEU A 441 1.58 -1.10 2.12
N ARG A 442 1.51 -0.64 0.87
CA ARG A 442 1.93 -1.48 -0.28
C ARG A 442 3.42 -1.79 -0.26
N GLY A 443 4.25 -0.81 0.14
CA GLY A 443 5.69 -0.98 0.26
C GLY A 443 6.10 -1.92 1.40
N ASP A 444 5.34 -1.93 2.49
CA ASP A 444 5.67 -2.66 3.72
C ASP A 444 5.18 -4.11 3.69
N TYR A 445 4.08 -4.39 2.97
CA TYR A 445 3.41 -5.69 3.03
C TYR A 445 3.66 -6.56 1.79
N GLY A 446 4.30 -6.03 0.74
CA GLY A 446 4.87 -6.82 -0.38
C GLY A 446 3.96 -7.96 -0.88
N ARG A 447 4.34 -9.22 -0.63
CA ARG A 447 3.59 -10.43 -1.03
C ARG A 447 2.21 -10.58 -0.37
N GLN A 448 1.96 -9.91 0.75
CA GLN A 448 0.69 -9.90 1.49
C GLN A 448 -0.21 -8.72 1.11
N TRP A 449 0.16 -7.92 0.09
CA TRP A 449 -0.65 -6.79 -0.36
C TRP A 449 -2.09 -7.16 -0.74
N LYS A 450 -2.32 -8.37 -1.28
CA LYS A 450 -3.67 -8.85 -1.60
C LYS A 450 -4.56 -8.83 -0.35
N VAL A 451 -4.08 -9.40 0.77
CA VAL A 451 -4.82 -9.43 2.05
C VAL A 451 -5.10 -8.00 2.55
N ILE A 452 -4.11 -7.12 2.51
CA ILE A 452 -4.27 -5.71 2.93
C ILE A 452 -5.28 -4.96 2.08
N ARG A 453 -5.30 -5.22 0.77
CA ARG A 453 -6.26 -4.65 -0.17
C ARG A 453 -7.66 -5.14 0.15
N ASP A 454 -7.83 -6.45 0.36
CA ASP A 454 -9.15 -7.02 0.63
C ASP A 454 -9.71 -6.46 1.97
N ILE A 455 -8.89 -6.31 3.02
CA ILE A 455 -9.28 -5.61 4.27
C ILE A 455 -9.66 -4.15 4.01
N ARG A 456 -8.86 -3.43 3.22
CA ARG A 456 -9.12 -2.02 2.89
C ARG A 456 -10.46 -1.87 2.18
N ASP A 457 -10.76 -2.75 1.25
CA ASP A 457 -11.98 -2.68 0.45
C ASP A 457 -13.23 -2.93 1.33
N VAL A 458 -13.14 -3.82 2.33
CA VAL A 458 -14.19 -3.98 3.36
C VAL A 458 -14.36 -2.70 4.19
N HIS A 459 -13.27 -2.13 4.74
CA HIS A 459 -13.35 -0.89 5.52
C HIS A 459 -13.93 0.26 4.70
N ALA A 460 -13.59 0.34 3.41
CA ALA A 460 -14.12 1.37 2.53
C ALA A 460 -15.64 1.25 2.30
N ARG A 461 -16.16 0.03 2.10
CA ARG A 461 -17.61 -0.23 2.01
C ARG A 461 -18.36 0.18 3.29
N LEU A 462 -17.74 0.01 4.45
CA LEU A 462 -18.37 0.35 5.73
C LEU A 462 -18.26 1.83 6.09
N TRP A 463 -17.18 2.51 5.71
CA TRP A 463 -17.13 3.97 5.76
C TRP A 463 -18.21 4.60 4.88
N GLN A 464 -18.46 4.03 3.71
CA GLN A 464 -19.55 4.47 2.84
C GLN A 464 -20.92 4.27 3.50
N ALA A 465 -21.17 3.11 4.12
CA ALA A 465 -22.39 2.88 4.89
C ALA A 465 -22.54 3.86 6.06
N GLN A 466 -21.45 4.18 6.76
CA GLN A 466 -21.46 5.17 7.85
C GLN A 466 -21.80 6.58 7.35
N LYS A 467 -21.30 6.96 6.17
CA LYS A 467 -21.66 8.23 5.51
C LYS A 467 -23.16 8.28 5.21
N TRP A 468 -23.70 7.21 4.61
CA TRP A 468 -25.13 7.11 4.30
C TRP A 468 -26.02 7.19 5.55
N ALA A 469 -25.57 6.62 6.68
CA ALA A 469 -26.33 6.66 7.92
C ALA A 469 -26.65 8.11 8.36
N LYS A 470 -25.67 9.02 8.22
CA LYS A 470 -25.85 10.45 8.48
C LYS A 470 -26.62 11.14 7.36
N GLN A 471 -26.20 10.94 6.10
CA GLN A 471 -26.73 11.63 4.94
C GLN A 471 -28.24 11.39 4.72
N TYR A 472 -28.71 10.17 5.00
CA TYR A 472 -30.10 9.77 4.76
C TYR A 472 -30.90 9.58 6.06
N SER A 473 -30.44 10.16 7.17
CA SER A 473 -31.17 10.17 8.45
C SER A 473 -31.68 8.77 8.87
N VAL A 474 -30.81 7.75 8.77
CA VAL A 474 -31.14 6.34 9.01
C VAL A 474 -31.75 6.10 10.40
N ARG A 475 -31.35 6.90 11.39
CA ARG A 475 -31.90 6.80 12.75
C ARG A 475 -33.37 7.24 12.79
N GLN A 476 -33.75 8.25 12.02
CA GLN A 476 -35.08 8.86 12.05
C GLN A 476 -36.06 8.20 11.06
N LEU A 477 -35.60 7.83 9.87
CA LEU A 477 -36.46 7.36 8.79
C LEU A 477 -36.45 5.83 8.68
N GLN A 478 -37.58 5.19 8.97
CA GLN A 478 -37.68 3.72 8.96
C GLN A 478 -37.42 3.08 7.58
N GLY A 479 -37.88 3.69 6.49
CA GLY A 479 -37.61 3.19 5.13
C GLY A 479 -36.11 3.13 4.84
N ASN A 480 -35.42 4.24 5.07
CA ASN A 480 -33.96 4.35 4.88
C ASN A 480 -33.19 3.40 5.79
N ARG A 481 -33.68 3.21 7.02
CA ARG A 481 -33.13 2.22 7.96
C ARG A 481 -33.16 0.81 7.40
N ARG A 482 -34.29 0.39 6.83
CA ARG A 482 -34.45 -0.96 6.26
C ARG A 482 -33.47 -1.20 5.11
N VAL A 483 -33.36 -0.26 4.19
CA VAL A 483 -32.44 -0.33 3.04
C VAL A 483 -30.98 -0.38 3.51
N TRP A 484 -30.65 0.41 4.54
CA TRP A 484 -29.32 0.43 5.13
C TRP A 484 -28.94 -0.89 5.81
N LEU A 485 -29.87 -1.49 6.58
CA LEU A 485 -29.67 -2.81 7.19
C LEU A 485 -29.57 -3.91 6.12
N GLU A 486 -30.40 -3.86 5.06
CA GLU A 486 -30.34 -4.79 3.91
C GLU A 486 -28.98 -4.72 3.21
N TYR A 487 -28.41 -3.52 3.04
CA TYR A 487 -27.07 -3.35 2.48
C TYR A 487 -26.00 -4.03 3.33
N LEU A 488 -26.09 -3.89 4.67
CA LEU A 488 -25.14 -4.54 5.59
C LEU A 488 -25.30 -6.08 5.56
N HIS A 489 -26.53 -6.59 5.55
CA HIS A 489 -26.80 -8.04 5.39
C HIS A 489 -26.18 -8.55 4.09
N SER A 490 -26.49 -7.88 2.98
CA SER A 490 -26.04 -8.28 1.64
C SER A 490 -24.53 -8.20 1.48
N THR A 491 -23.89 -7.20 2.08
CA THR A 491 -22.43 -7.07 2.09
C THR A 491 -21.78 -8.25 2.80
N VAL A 492 -22.31 -8.68 3.96
CA VAL A 492 -21.79 -9.84 4.68
C VAL A 492 -22.00 -11.12 3.88
N ILE A 493 -23.21 -11.36 3.35
CA ILE A 493 -23.52 -12.58 2.58
C ILE A 493 -22.65 -12.67 1.32
N GLU A 494 -22.49 -11.57 0.59
CA GLU A 494 -21.64 -11.52 -0.60
C GLU A 494 -20.18 -11.87 -0.27
N LEU A 495 -19.62 -11.22 0.75
CA LEU A 495 -18.24 -11.49 1.17
C LEU A 495 -18.07 -12.92 1.72
N PHE A 496 -19.09 -13.45 2.42
CA PHE A 496 -19.07 -14.82 2.94
C PHE A 496 -18.96 -15.81 1.78
N GLN A 497 -19.81 -15.68 0.77
CA GLN A 497 -19.78 -16.52 -0.43
C GLN A 497 -18.41 -16.44 -1.12
N CYS A 498 -17.88 -15.24 -1.32
CA CYS A 498 -16.56 -15.04 -1.92
C CYS A 498 -15.43 -15.70 -1.11
N ASP A 499 -15.44 -15.56 0.23
CA ASP A 499 -14.42 -16.15 1.10
C ASP A 499 -14.52 -17.69 1.18
N VAL A 500 -15.74 -18.26 1.17
CA VAL A 500 -15.96 -19.72 1.13
C VAL A 500 -15.39 -20.30 -0.17
N TRP A 501 -15.70 -19.68 -1.32
CA TRP A 501 -15.17 -20.17 -2.59
C TRP A 501 -13.66 -20.02 -2.68
N HIS A 502 -13.12 -18.87 -2.26
CA HIS A 502 -11.67 -18.67 -2.17
C HIS A 502 -10.99 -19.73 -1.29
N ALA A 503 -11.60 -20.10 -0.16
CA ALA A 503 -11.07 -21.14 0.70
C ALA A 503 -11.11 -22.52 0.05
N ALA A 504 -12.18 -22.86 -0.69
CA ALA A 504 -12.29 -24.11 -1.43
C ALA A 504 -11.24 -24.21 -2.56
N ARG A 505 -11.01 -23.11 -3.30
CA ARG A 505 -10.03 -23.02 -4.39
C ARG A 505 -8.59 -23.26 -3.94
N LYS A 506 -8.25 -23.02 -2.67
CA LYS A 506 -6.91 -23.36 -2.12
C LYS A 506 -6.62 -24.86 -2.20
N SER A 507 -7.63 -25.71 -2.41
CA SER A 507 -7.41 -27.13 -2.69
C SER A 507 -6.65 -27.37 -3.99
N LEU A 508 -6.76 -26.48 -4.99
CA LEU A 508 -6.02 -26.58 -6.26
C LEU A 508 -4.50 -26.68 -6.04
N ASP A 509 -3.99 -26.00 -5.02
CA ASP A 509 -2.57 -25.96 -4.69
C ASP A 509 -2.11 -27.11 -3.75
N TRP A 510 -2.98 -28.06 -3.42
CA TRP A 510 -2.61 -29.15 -2.52
C TRP A 510 -1.61 -30.10 -3.18
N LYS A 511 -0.52 -30.43 -2.48
CA LYS A 511 0.49 -31.40 -2.95
C LYS A 511 -0.04 -32.82 -3.13
N SER A 512 -1.07 -33.19 -2.37
CA SER A 512 -1.80 -34.46 -2.56
C SER A 512 -2.84 -34.41 -3.69
N GLY A 513 -2.88 -33.26 -4.35
CA GLY A 513 -3.70 -32.80 -5.45
C GLY A 513 -5.10 -32.32 -5.04
N SER A 514 -5.68 -31.51 -5.91
CA SER A 514 -6.94 -30.81 -5.70
C SER A 514 -8.17 -31.66 -5.42
N ASP A 515 -8.96 -31.21 -4.44
CA ASP A 515 -10.33 -31.68 -4.21
C ASP A 515 -11.31 -30.97 -5.15
N LEU A 516 -11.05 -29.70 -5.51
CA LEU A 516 -11.84 -28.93 -6.46
C LEU A 516 -11.38 -29.18 -7.91
N MET A 517 -12.29 -29.24 -8.87
CA MET A 517 -11.93 -29.38 -10.27
C MET A 517 -11.47 -28.05 -10.90
N GLU A 518 -10.55 -28.13 -11.86
CA GLU A 518 -10.07 -26.96 -12.60
C GLU A 518 -11.17 -26.36 -13.49
N GLU A 519 -12.05 -27.19 -14.06
CA GLU A 519 -13.19 -26.72 -14.86
C GLU A 519 -14.19 -25.95 -13.99
N ALA A 520 -14.47 -26.45 -12.78
CA ALA A 520 -15.34 -25.77 -11.82
C ALA A 520 -14.74 -24.44 -11.35
N ALA A 521 -13.42 -24.43 -11.10
CA ALA A 521 -12.68 -23.22 -10.76
C ALA A 521 -12.60 -22.22 -11.93
N SER A 522 -12.64 -22.69 -13.18
CA SER A 522 -12.66 -21.82 -14.36
C SER A 522 -14.05 -21.24 -14.61
N ARG A 523 -15.10 -22.05 -14.38
CA ARG A 523 -16.50 -21.65 -14.53
C ARG A 523 -16.92 -20.61 -13.49
N TYR A 524 -16.44 -20.73 -12.26
CA TYR A 524 -16.77 -19.81 -11.17
C TYR A 524 -15.51 -19.08 -10.70
N PRO A 525 -15.24 -17.87 -11.21
CA PRO A 525 -14.11 -17.08 -10.75
C PRO A 525 -14.27 -16.70 -9.28
N ALA A 526 -13.19 -16.31 -8.63
CA ALA A 526 -13.18 -16.09 -7.19
C ALA A 526 -14.05 -14.90 -6.73
N THR A 527 -14.42 -14.01 -7.67
CA THR A 527 -15.33 -12.86 -7.48
C THR A 527 -16.79 -13.17 -7.78
N GLU A 528 -17.08 -14.32 -8.41
CA GLU A 528 -18.43 -14.78 -8.74
C GLU A 528 -18.55 -16.25 -8.32
N PRO A 529 -18.76 -16.49 -7.01
CA PRO A 529 -18.85 -17.84 -6.46
C PRO A 529 -20.10 -18.57 -6.99
N PRO A 530 -20.08 -19.91 -7.02
CA PRO A 530 -21.27 -20.68 -7.38
C PRO A 530 -22.37 -20.53 -6.33
N PRO A 531 -23.64 -20.77 -6.71
CA PRO A 531 -24.69 -21.04 -5.73
C PRO A 531 -24.31 -22.21 -4.83
N TYR A 532 -24.45 -22.02 -3.51
CA TYR A 532 -24.12 -23.02 -2.51
C TYR A 532 -25.26 -24.02 -2.30
N CYS A 533 -25.59 -24.81 -3.32
CA CYS A 533 -26.56 -25.91 -3.26
C CYS A 533 -26.00 -27.19 -3.86
N TYR A 534 -26.67 -28.30 -3.58
CA TYR A 534 -26.24 -29.62 -4.03
C TYR A 534 -26.19 -29.73 -5.54
N ASP A 535 -27.21 -29.23 -6.24
CA ASP A 535 -27.31 -29.35 -7.71
C ASP A 535 -26.12 -28.75 -8.45
N VAL A 536 -25.58 -27.65 -7.94
CA VAL A 536 -24.40 -26.98 -8.49
C VAL A 536 -23.11 -27.63 -7.99
N LEU A 537 -22.99 -27.83 -6.68
CA LEU A 537 -21.74 -28.30 -6.07
C LEU A 537 -21.46 -29.78 -6.36
N GLN A 538 -22.46 -30.59 -6.70
CA GLN A 538 -22.28 -32.03 -6.93
C GLN A 538 -21.36 -32.34 -8.12
N ARG A 539 -21.13 -31.37 -9.00
CA ARG A 539 -20.27 -31.47 -10.19
C ARG A 539 -18.96 -30.70 -10.04
N SER A 540 -18.60 -30.26 -8.84
CA SER A 540 -17.48 -29.34 -8.63
C SER A 540 -16.21 -30.00 -8.09
N PHE A 541 -16.27 -31.24 -7.59
CA PHE A 541 -15.16 -31.88 -6.86
C PHE A 541 -14.65 -33.16 -7.53
N TYR A 542 -13.46 -33.63 -7.14
CA TYR A 542 -12.87 -34.92 -7.52
C TYR A 542 -13.03 -35.98 -6.41
N ASP A 543 -13.42 -37.22 -6.74
CA ASP A 543 -13.29 -38.35 -5.80
C ASP A 543 -12.07 -39.19 -6.15
N ARG A 544 -10.95 -38.80 -5.56
CA ARG A 544 -9.65 -39.46 -5.78
C ARG A 544 -9.58 -40.87 -5.22
N ARG A 545 -10.44 -41.24 -4.26
CA ARG A 545 -10.45 -42.62 -3.75
C ARG A 545 -10.90 -43.59 -4.85
N ARG A 546 -11.77 -43.12 -5.75
CA ARG A 546 -12.39 -43.93 -6.81
C ARG A 546 -11.97 -43.51 -8.22
N ASN A 547 -11.07 -42.52 -8.35
CA ASN A 547 -10.71 -41.88 -9.62
C ASN A 547 -11.92 -41.39 -10.42
N ILE A 548 -12.94 -40.86 -9.73
CA ILE A 548 -14.15 -40.34 -10.37
C ILE A 548 -14.00 -38.83 -10.61
N THR A 549 -14.13 -38.43 -11.87
CA THR A 549 -14.32 -37.03 -12.26
C THR A 549 -15.77 -36.64 -11.99
N HIS A 550 -16.01 -35.42 -11.45
CA HIS A 550 -17.34 -34.93 -11.04
C HIS A 550 -17.98 -35.73 -9.89
N THR A 551 -17.48 -35.52 -8.67
CA THR A 551 -18.10 -36.02 -7.44
C THR A 551 -18.74 -34.92 -6.62
N ARG A 552 -19.64 -35.36 -5.74
CA ARG A 552 -20.34 -34.52 -4.77
C ARG A 552 -19.43 -34.01 -3.66
N PRO A 553 -19.74 -32.86 -3.03
CA PRO A 553 -19.03 -32.39 -1.86
C PRO A 553 -19.03 -33.47 -0.77
N TYR A 554 -17.93 -33.58 -0.01
CA TYR A 554 -17.89 -34.48 1.14
C TYR A 554 -18.74 -33.88 2.26
N LEU A 555 -19.99 -34.34 2.37
CA LEU A 555 -20.89 -33.95 3.44
C LEU A 555 -20.48 -34.64 4.75
N LEU A 556 -20.51 -33.89 5.85
CA LEU A 556 -20.21 -34.38 7.18
C LEU A 556 -21.15 -35.54 7.56
N THR A 557 -20.57 -36.65 8.04
CA THR A 557 -21.31 -37.82 8.52
C THR A 557 -20.81 -38.27 9.90
N GLY A 558 -21.71 -38.84 10.70
CA GLY A 558 -21.38 -39.54 11.95
C GLY A 558 -21.23 -38.68 13.21
N ASN A 559 -20.69 -39.27 14.28
CA ASN A 559 -20.47 -38.67 15.62
C ASN A 559 -19.45 -37.51 15.66
N LYS A 560 -19.01 -36.98 14.50
CA LYS A 560 -18.02 -35.89 14.40
C LYS A 560 -18.66 -34.50 14.40
N VAL A 561 -19.99 -34.44 14.45
CA VAL A 561 -20.79 -33.23 14.63
C VAL A 561 -20.53 -32.67 16.03
N ARG A 562 -19.85 -31.52 16.11
CA ARG A 562 -19.45 -30.87 17.37
C ARG A 562 -20.60 -30.16 18.08
N SER A 563 -21.60 -29.67 17.33
CA SER A 563 -22.79 -29.04 17.87
C SER A 563 -24.06 -29.77 17.43
N PRO A 564 -25.04 -29.99 18.33
CA PRO A 564 -26.35 -30.52 17.96
C PRO A 564 -27.27 -29.50 17.24
N HIS A 565 -26.97 -28.20 17.30
CA HIS A 565 -27.84 -27.13 16.79
C HIS A 565 -27.23 -26.39 15.61
N VAL A 566 -28.03 -26.15 14.58
CA VAL A 566 -27.65 -25.37 13.40
C VAL A 566 -27.22 -23.95 13.74
N TRP A 567 -27.80 -23.37 14.81
CA TRP A 567 -27.46 -22.01 15.23
C TRP A 567 -26.03 -21.89 15.74
N ASP A 568 -25.49 -22.92 16.40
CA ASP A 568 -24.08 -22.89 16.79
C ASP A 568 -23.15 -22.89 15.58
N LEU A 569 -23.54 -23.54 14.47
CA LEU A 569 -22.79 -23.44 13.22
C LEU A 569 -22.85 -22.02 12.65
N VAL A 570 -24.00 -21.35 12.73
CA VAL A 570 -24.13 -19.93 12.35
C VAL A 570 -23.20 -19.07 13.21
N CYS A 571 -23.24 -19.22 14.54
CA CYS A 571 -22.36 -18.51 15.47
C CYS A 571 -20.88 -18.80 15.18
N ASP A 572 -20.54 -20.06 14.92
CA ASP A 572 -19.18 -20.48 14.57
C ASP A 572 -18.72 -19.90 13.25
N LEU A 573 -19.60 -19.71 12.26
CA LEU A 573 -19.26 -19.14 10.96
C LEU A 573 -19.18 -17.61 11.02
N LEU A 574 -20.16 -16.93 11.60
CA LEU A 574 -20.19 -15.47 11.71
C LEU A 574 -19.20 -14.93 12.77
N GLY A 575 -18.82 -15.76 13.74
CA GLY A 575 -17.82 -15.43 14.76
C GLY A 575 -18.37 -14.65 15.95
N PHE A 576 -19.67 -14.69 16.19
CA PHE A 576 -20.35 -14.05 17.30
C PHE A 576 -21.46 -14.95 17.83
N GLU A 577 -21.84 -14.74 19.08
CA GLU A 577 -23.01 -15.35 19.69
C GLU A 577 -23.75 -14.34 20.56
N VAL A 578 -25.06 -14.51 20.71
CA VAL A 578 -25.88 -13.69 21.61
C VAL A 578 -25.84 -14.31 23.00
N ARG A 579 -25.36 -13.56 24.00
CA ARG A 579 -25.43 -13.91 25.42
C ARG A 579 -26.03 -12.74 26.20
N ASP A 580 -27.05 -13.01 27.01
CA ASP A 580 -27.71 -12.02 27.86
C ASP A 580 -28.10 -10.72 27.14
N GLY A 581 -28.54 -10.82 25.88
CA GLY A 581 -28.93 -9.66 25.06
C GLY A 581 -27.77 -8.87 24.44
N HIS A 582 -26.53 -9.35 24.56
CA HIS A 582 -25.33 -8.76 23.97
C HIS A 582 -24.63 -9.72 23.02
N LEU A 583 -23.90 -9.19 22.04
CA LEU A 583 -23.07 -9.99 21.14
C LEU A 583 -21.65 -10.14 21.71
N GLU A 584 -21.26 -11.39 21.94
CA GLU A 584 -19.91 -11.76 22.33
C GLU A 584 -19.15 -12.35 21.13
N GLN A 585 -17.87 -12.01 21.01
CA GLN A 585 -17.03 -12.49 19.92
C GLN A 585 -16.52 -13.91 20.20
N ARG A 586 -16.68 -14.83 19.23
CA ARG A 586 -16.13 -16.19 19.29
C ARG A 586 -14.70 -16.26 18.71
N ASP A 587 -13.93 -17.22 19.21
CA ASP A 587 -12.62 -17.57 18.67
C ASP A 587 -12.71 -18.15 17.25
N GLY A 588 -11.68 -17.89 16.42
CA GLY A 588 -11.63 -18.42 15.05
C GLY A 588 -10.80 -17.55 14.09
N PRO A 589 -10.80 -17.87 12.78
CA PRO A 589 -10.05 -17.12 11.78
C PRO A 589 -10.64 -15.71 11.57
N GLN A 590 -10.15 -14.74 12.35
CA GLN A 590 -10.64 -13.35 12.36
C GLN A 590 -10.29 -12.53 11.11
N SER A 591 -9.39 -13.03 10.25
CA SER A 591 -8.82 -12.30 9.11
C SER A 591 -9.63 -12.41 7.81
N LEU A 592 -10.78 -13.08 7.84
CA LEU A 592 -11.67 -13.21 6.68
C LEU A 592 -12.45 -11.92 6.44
N SER A 593 -12.62 -11.54 5.18
CA SER A 593 -13.25 -10.29 4.75
C SER A 593 -14.67 -10.17 5.31
N TYR A 594 -15.46 -11.25 5.23
CA TYR A 594 -16.83 -11.22 5.77
C TYR A 594 -16.88 -11.11 7.29
N ARG A 595 -15.90 -11.67 8.03
CA ARG A 595 -15.87 -11.54 9.51
C ARG A 595 -15.52 -10.14 9.96
N ILE A 596 -14.62 -9.49 9.23
CA ILE A 596 -14.36 -8.06 9.41
C ILE A 596 -15.65 -7.28 9.13
N ALA A 597 -16.37 -7.61 8.06
CA ALA A 597 -17.65 -6.98 7.74
C ALA A 597 -18.71 -7.19 8.82
N VAL A 598 -18.85 -8.39 9.39
CA VAL A 598 -19.78 -8.69 10.50
C VAL A 598 -19.46 -7.83 11.72
N ARG A 599 -18.22 -7.92 12.23
CA ARG A 599 -17.80 -7.17 13.42
C ARG A 599 -18.01 -5.66 13.25
N ARG A 600 -17.67 -5.15 12.07
CA ARG A 600 -17.76 -3.72 11.78
C ARG A 600 -19.20 -3.26 11.52
N SER A 601 -20.07 -4.12 10.99
CA SER A 601 -21.50 -3.84 10.89
C SER A 601 -22.15 -3.80 12.28
N ILE A 602 -21.79 -4.74 13.17
CA ILE A 602 -22.20 -4.74 14.58
C ILE A 602 -21.81 -3.41 15.26
N GLU A 603 -20.54 -3.03 15.15
CA GLU A 603 -20.02 -1.76 15.65
C GLU A 603 -20.82 -0.56 15.11
N LEU A 604 -21.05 -0.51 13.80
CA LEU A 604 -21.72 0.60 13.14
C LEU A 604 -23.21 0.70 13.50
N ILE A 605 -23.93 -0.42 13.54
CA ILE A 605 -25.35 -0.46 13.94
C ILE A 605 -25.47 -0.08 15.42
N SER A 606 -24.56 -0.55 16.27
CA SER A 606 -24.52 -0.17 17.69
C SER A 606 -24.40 1.34 17.87
N ASP A 607 -23.52 1.98 17.10
CA ASP A 607 -23.28 3.42 17.16
C ASP A 607 -24.48 4.25 16.65
N VAL A 608 -25.24 3.73 15.66
CA VAL A 608 -26.32 4.47 14.99
C VAL A 608 -27.71 4.20 15.61
N LEU A 609 -27.99 2.94 15.93
CA LEU A 609 -29.32 2.43 16.30
C LEU A 609 -29.37 1.80 17.71
N GLY A 610 -28.23 1.46 18.30
CA GLY A 610 -28.12 0.89 19.65
C GLY A 610 -28.05 -0.65 19.70
N HIS A 611 -27.77 -1.19 20.89
CA HIS A 611 -27.45 -2.61 21.09
C HIS A 611 -28.61 -3.57 20.80
N ALA A 612 -29.86 -3.20 21.07
CA ALA A 612 -31.00 -4.07 20.81
C ALA A 612 -31.17 -4.37 19.30
N GLU A 613 -30.98 -3.34 18.46
CA GLU A 613 -31.08 -3.46 17.01
C GLU A 613 -29.96 -4.34 16.44
N VAL A 614 -28.77 -4.25 17.02
CA VAL A 614 -27.62 -5.11 16.66
C VAL A 614 -27.94 -6.59 16.84
N CYS A 615 -28.54 -6.96 17.97
CA CYS A 615 -28.91 -8.36 18.23
C CYS A 615 -29.97 -8.84 17.23
N ASN A 616 -31.00 -8.04 16.96
CA ASN A 616 -32.02 -8.35 15.96
C ASN A 616 -31.39 -8.53 14.57
N TRP A 617 -30.54 -7.58 14.15
CA TRP A 617 -29.86 -7.64 12.86
C TRP A 617 -28.98 -8.88 12.72
N PHE A 618 -28.28 -9.28 13.79
CA PHE A 618 -27.45 -10.49 13.80
C PHE A 618 -28.28 -11.78 13.70
N MET A 619 -29.41 -11.85 14.41
CA MET A 619 -30.34 -12.98 14.30
C MET A 619 -30.87 -13.11 12.86
N GLU A 620 -31.26 -11.98 12.26
CA GLU A 620 -31.71 -11.92 10.86
C GLU A 620 -30.61 -12.32 9.88
N LEU A 621 -29.38 -11.85 10.10
CA LEU A 621 -28.22 -12.24 9.30
C LEU A 621 -28.00 -13.75 9.32
N GLY A 622 -28.12 -14.38 10.49
CA GLY A 622 -28.01 -15.82 10.65
C GLY A 622 -29.10 -16.59 9.88
N HIS A 623 -30.35 -16.13 9.96
CA HIS A 623 -31.44 -16.70 9.15
C HIS A 623 -31.20 -16.56 7.64
N LEU A 624 -30.78 -15.36 7.20
CA LEU A 624 -30.45 -15.10 5.80
C LEU A 624 -29.31 -16.00 5.32
N LEU A 625 -28.29 -16.24 6.15
CA LEU A 625 -27.18 -17.14 5.83
C LEU A 625 -27.69 -18.55 5.50
N LEU A 626 -28.59 -19.10 6.33
CA LEU A 626 -29.19 -20.43 6.15
C LEU A 626 -30.10 -20.50 4.92
N LEU A 627 -30.89 -19.45 4.67
CA LEU A 627 -31.82 -19.40 3.54
C LEU A 627 -31.10 -19.26 2.19
N THR A 628 -30.02 -18.48 2.15
CA THR A 628 -29.29 -18.15 0.90
C THR A 628 -28.13 -19.10 0.60
N ASN A 629 -27.74 -19.97 1.53
CA ASN A 629 -26.65 -20.92 1.35
C ASN A 629 -27.02 -22.28 1.97
N TRP A 630 -27.43 -23.21 1.12
CA TRP A 630 -27.96 -24.52 1.53
C TRP A 630 -26.88 -25.53 1.92
N ILE A 631 -25.68 -25.35 1.36
CA ILE A 631 -24.46 -26.07 1.73
C ILE A 631 -23.48 -25.08 2.33
N LEU A 632 -23.15 -25.27 3.62
CA LEU A 632 -22.19 -24.46 4.34
C LEU A 632 -20.85 -25.18 4.54
N PRO A 633 -19.73 -24.44 4.66
CA PRO A 633 -18.47 -25.02 5.08
C PRO A 633 -18.56 -25.54 6.53
N TRP A 634 -17.84 -26.62 6.83
CA TRP A 634 -17.70 -27.10 8.21
C TRP A 634 -16.45 -26.50 8.88
N PRO A 635 -16.59 -25.52 9.80
CA PRO A 635 -15.45 -24.89 10.43
C PRO A 635 -14.81 -25.79 11.51
N SER A 636 -13.61 -25.41 11.92
CA SER A 636 -12.95 -25.89 13.13
C SER A 636 -12.23 -24.72 13.80
N ASN A 637 -11.73 -24.90 15.02
CA ASN A 637 -11.04 -23.87 15.79
C ASN A 637 -9.86 -23.23 15.03
N THR A 638 -9.28 -23.93 14.04
CA THR A 638 -8.10 -23.47 13.29
C THR A 638 -8.32 -23.30 11.80
N ARG A 639 -9.44 -23.79 11.24
CA ARG A 639 -9.69 -23.76 9.79
C ARG A 639 -11.12 -23.35 9.49
N PHE A 640 -11.26 -22.44 8.53
CA PHE A 640 -12.56 -22.01 8.03
C PHE A 640 -13.34 -23.14 7.33
N ILE A 641 -12.65 -23.95 6.52
CA ILE A 641 -13.19 -25.21 5.98
C ILE A 641 -12.30 -26.36 6.46
N SER A 642 -12.88 -27.25 7.27
CA SER A 642 -12.20 -28.45 7.76
C SER A 642 -11.94 -29.44 6.64
N THR A 643 -10.97 -30.33 6.85
CA THR A 643 -10.64 -31.37 5.88
C THR A 643 -10.70 -32.76 6.50
N THR A 644 -11.00 -33.76 5.69
CA THR A 644 -10.87 -35.17 6.09
C THR A 644 -9.41 -35.52 6.43
N LYS A 645 -9.20 -36.60 7.17
CA LYS A 645 -7.87 -37.14 7.45
C LYS A 645 -7.27 -37.72 6.18
N GLU A 646 -5.99 -37.47 5.97
CA GLU A 646 -5.20 -38.03 4.87
C GLU A 646 -4.41 -39.25 5.37
N SER A 647 -4.35 -40.32 4.58
CA SER A 647 -3.59 -41.53 4.92
C SER A 647 -3.04 -42.18 3.66
N GLN A 648 -1.71 -42.24 3.55
CA GLN A 648 -1.05 -42.91 2.42
C GLN A 648 -1.32 -44.42 2.43
N ASN A 649 -1.20 -45.07 3.60
CA ASN A 649 -1.41 -46.52 3.76
C ASN A 649 -2.83 -46.98 3.38
N LYS A 650 -3.85 -46.11 3.55
CA LYS A 650 -5.24 -46.40 3.20
C LYS A 650 -5.69 -45.75 1.88
N ASN A 651 -4.76 -45.15 1.14
CA ASN A 651 -5.01 -44.34 -0.06
C ASN A 651 -6.13 -43.29 0.14
N LEU A 652 -6.23 -42.71 1.34
CA LEU A 652 -7.22 -41.69 1.67
C LEU A 652 -6.63 -40.31 1.38
N LYS A 653 -7.14 -39.66 0.34
CA LYS A 653 -6.80 -38.27 0.01
C LYS A 653 -7.65 -37.30 0.80
N ARG A 654 -7.10 -36.11 1.01
CA ARG A 654 -7.74 -35.01 1.73
C ARG A 654 -8.94 -34.48 0.92
N ARG A 655 -10.07 -34.25 1.59
CA ARG A 655 -11.28 -33.63 1.02
C ARG A 655 -11.80 -32.52 1.94
N LEU A 656 -12.42 -31.49 1.38
CA LEU A 656 -13.09 -30.41 2.11
C LEU A 656 -14.40 -30.93 2.71
N ILE A 657 -14.68 -30.58 3.96
CA ILE A 657 -15.88 -31.01 4.68
C ILE A 657 -16.94 -29.92 4.61
N TRP A 658 -18.15 -30.32 4.21
CA TRP A 658 -19.31 -29.46 4.04
C TRP A 658 -20.48 -29.96 4.90
N VAL A 659 -21.44 -29.08 5.18
CA VAL A 659 -22.69 -29.39 5.85
C VAL A 659 -23.84 -28.96 4.94
N SER A 660 -24.83 -29.83 4.80
CA SER A 660 -26.11 -29.48 4.19
C SER A 660 -27.12 -29.23 5.31
N LEU A 661 -27.90 -28.17 5.18
CA LEU A 661 -28.65 -27.60 6.31
C LEU A 661 -30.13 -27.97 6.40
N ILE A 662 -30.64 -28.74 5.45
CA ILE A 662 -32.07 -28.68 5.14
C ILE A 662 -32.83 -29.96 5.54
N TYR A 663 -34.10 -29.74 5.91
CA TYR A 663 -34.84 -30.37 7.01
C TYR A 663 -35.16 -31.87 6.91
N VAL A 664 -35.28 -32.48 8.12
CA VAL A 664 -36.10 -33.66 8.41
C VAL A 664 -37.11 -33.35 9.50
N ALA A 665 -38.40 -33.36 9.14
CA ALA A 665 -39.47 -33.68 10.10
C ALA A 665 -39.43 -35.18 10.39
N SER A 666 -39.39 -35.53 11.67
CA SER A 666 -39.59 -36.89 12.13
C SER A 666 -41.09 -37.08 12.40
N GLU A 667 -41.78 -37.88 11.58
CA GLU A 667 -42.84 -38.85 11.95
C GLU A 667 -43.40 -39.52 10.67
N PRO A 668 -43.40 -40.86 10.54
CA PRO A 668 -43.81 -41.59 9.33
C PRO A 668 -45.30 -41.98 9.32
N ARG A 669 -46.21 -41.12 9.78
CA ARG A 669 -47.66 -41.43 9.72
C ARG A 669 -48.44 -40.20 9.27
N GLN A 670 -49.12 -40.36 8.13
CA GLN A 670 -50.05 -39.43 7.48
C GLN A 670 -49.44 -38.34 6.58
N LEU A 671 -48.75 -38.76 5.52
CA LEU A 671 -48.82 -38.05 4.23
C LEU A 671 -49.82 -38.80 3.36
N SER A 672 -51.04 -38.25 3.31
CA SER A 672 -52.09 -38.72 2.41
C SER A 672 -51.65 -38.55 0.97
N ARG A 673 -52.06 -39.51 0.14
CA ARG A 673 -51.69 -39.67 -1.28
C ARG A 673 -51.89 -38.38 -2.08
N SER A 674 -50.78 -37.79 -2.53
CA SER A 674 -50.72 -36.99 -3.76
C SER A 674 -49.25 -36.71 -4.12
N ASN A 675 -48.68 -37.59 -4.96
CA ASN A 675 -47.52 -37.41 -5.83
C ASN A 675 -46.37 -36.46 -5.40
N VAL A 676 -45.43 -36.95 -4.57
CA VAL A 676 -44.01 -36.57 -4.68
C VAL A 676 -43.17 -37.83 -4.42
N LEU A 677 -42.69 -38.47 -5.50
CA LEU A 677 -41.76 -39.60 -5.45
C LEU A 677 -40.33 -39.06 -5.49
N THR A 678 -39.64 -39.04 -4.35
CA THR A 678 -38.18 -38.84 -4.29
C THR A 678 -37.47 -40.10 -4.78
N TYR A 679 -36.74 -40.02 -5.91
CA TYR A 679 -35.85 -41.09 -6.34
C TYR A 679 -34.49 -41.00 -5.64
N PRO A 680 -33.99 -42.06 -4.98
CA PRO A 680 -32.62 -42.12 -4.50
C PRO A 680 -31.64 -42.19 -5.68
N VAL A 681 -30.52 -41.46 -5.61
CA VAL A 681 -29.33 -41.85 -6.37
C VAL A 681 -28.69 -43.00 -5.61
N GLU A 682 -29.06 -44.22 -5.97
CA GLU A 682 -28.39 -45.43 -5.49
C GLU A 682 -27.02 -45.53 -6.16
N ASN A 683 -26.00 -45.12 -5.42
CA ASN A 683 -24.63 -45.53 -5.68
C ASN A 683 -24.17 -46.22 -4.40
N GLU A 684 -24.01 -47.55 -4.48
CA GLU A 684 -24.09 -48.55 -3.40
C GLU A 684 -23.23 -48.27 -2.16
N GLU A 685 -22.25 -47.37 -2.23
CA GLU A 685 -21.33 -47.16 -1.11
C GLU A 685 -21.70 -46.01 -0.15
N HIS A 686 -22.54 -45.03 -0.53
CA HIS A 686 -22.91 -43.90 0.36
C HIS A 686 -24.24 -43.21 -0.04
N CYS A 687 -25.39 -43.62 0.49
CA CYS A 687 -26.69 -43.01 0.16
C CYS A 687 -26.76 -41.55 0.65
N ILE A 688 -26.92 -40.58 -0.25
CA ILE A 688 -27.42 -39.23 0.07
C ILE A 688 -28.88 -39.22 -0.38
N ILE A 689 -29.79 -38.80 0.49
CA ILE A 689 -31.20 -38.66 0.13
C ILE A 689 -31.40 -37.22 -0.31
N THR A 690 -31.88 -37.02 -1.54
CA THR A 690 -32.33 -35.70 -2.00
C THR A 690 -33.78 -35.48 -1.66
N ARG A 691 -34.13 -34.31 -1.12
CA ARG A 691 -35.51 -33.91 -0.81
C ARG A 691 -35.87 -32.62 -1.53
N ASP A 692 -37.17 -32.43 -1.74
CA ASP A 692 -37.72 -31.26 -2.42
C ASP A 692 -38.45 -30.34 -1.43
N ASN A 693 -38.55 -30.66 -0.13
CA ASN A 693 -39.46 -29.99 0.81
C ASN A 693 -39.11 -28.52 1.09
N LEU A 694 -37.83 -28.15 1.21
CA LEU A 694 -37.49 -26.72 1.37
C LEU A 694 -37.64 -25.98 0.06
N GLN A 695 -37.27 -26.62 -1.03
CA GLN A 695 -37.51 -26.09 -2.36
C GLN A 695 -39.01 -25.86 -2.59
N GLU A 696 -39.87 -26.80 -2.21
CA GLU A 696 -41.32 -26.69 -2.24
C GLU A 696 -41.85 -25.61 -1.30
N ALA A 697 -41.32 -25.51 -0.07
CA ALA A 697 -41.68 -24.43 0.86
C ALA A 697 -41.31 -23.06 0.27
N LEU A 698 -40.12 -22.94 -0.32
CA LEU A 698 -39.66 -21.73 -1.02
C LEU A 698 -40.42 -21.51 -2.34
N ASN A 699 -40.88 -22.57 -3.00
CA ASN A 699 -41.72 -22.52 -4.19
C ASN A 699 -43.14 -22.05 -3.85
N GLY A 700 -43.71 -22.49 -2.73
CA GLY A 700 -44.96 -21.99 -2.18
C GLY A 700 -44.85 -20.52 -1.77
N ILE A 701 -43.73 -20.14 -1.16
CA ILE A 701 -43.40 -18.74 -0.84
C ILE A 701 -43.22 -17.89 -2.11
N THR A 702 -42.61 -18.43 -3.17
CA THR A 702 -42.44 -17.72 -4.46
C THR A 702 -43.71 -17.71 -5.31
N ALA A 703 -44.68 -18.60 -5.09
CA ALA A 703 -45.95 -18.59 -5.84
C ALA A 703 -46.71 -17.27 -5.68
N GLU A 704 -46.54 -16.56 -4.55
CA GLU A 704 -47.06 -15.19 -4.34
C GLU A 704 -46.40 -14.15 -5.27
N GLN A 705 -45.15 -14.35 -5.70
CA GLN A 705 -44.42 -13.46 -6.63
C GLN A 705 -44.49 -13.90 -8.10
N PHE A 706 -44.59 -15.20 -8.37
CA PHE A 706 -44.57 -15.77 -9.73
C PHE A 706 -45.96 -16.08 -10.30
N GLY A 707 -47.02 -16.01 -9.49
CA GLY A 707 -48.38 -16.40 -9.87
C GLY A 707 -48.57 -17.91 -9.96
N SER A 708 -49.79 -18.35 -10.27
CA SER A 708 -50.21 -19.76 -10.30
C SER A 708 -49.50 -20.65 -11.33
N SER A 709 -48.72 -20.07 -12.25
CA SER A 709 -47.93 -20.81 -13.24
C SER A 709 -46.69 -21.50 -12.67
N GLY A 710 -46.29 -21.15 -11.43
CA GLY A 710 -45.24 -21.86 -10.70
C GLY A 710 -43.83 -21.72 -11.29
N TRP A 711 -42.86 -21.85 -10.41
CA TRP A 711 -41.45 -22.01 -10.77
C TRP A 711 -41.22 -23.35 -11.48
N THR A 712 -40.41 -23.39 -12.54
CA THR A 712 -39.87 -24.64 -13.12
C THR A 712 -38.34 -24.69 -12.98
N PRO A 713 -37.73 -25.90 -12.93
CA PRO A 713 -36.26 -26.06 -12.91
C PRO A 713 -35.52 -25.39 -14.08
N ASP A 714 -36.24 -25.08 -15.17
CA ASP A 714 -35.74 -24.47 -16.40
C ASP A 714 -35.87 -22.93 -16.41
N CYS A 715 -36.44 -22.31 -15.37
CA CYS A 715 -36.55 -20.86 -15.28
C CYS A 715 -35.17 -20.18 -15.25
N ASP A 716 -35.04 -19.07 -15.99
CA ASP A 716 -33.81 -18.28 -16.02
C ASP A 716 -33.50 -17.69 -14.62
N PRO A 717 -32.40 -18.08 -13.98
CA PRO A 717 -31.99 -17.56 -12.68
C PRO A 717 -31.69 -16.06 -12.68
N SER A 718 -31.53 -15.43 -13.85
CA SER A 718 -31.33 -13.98 -13.98
C SER A 718 -32.61 -13.16 -13.86
N ASP A 719 -33.78 -13.81 -13.77
CA ASP A 719 -35.05 -13.14 -13.60
C ASP A 719 -35.12 -12.38 -12.26
N SER A 720 -35.49 -11.11 -12.33
CA SER A 720 -35.67 -10.21 -11.19
C SER A 720 -36.60 -10.75 -10.09
N ARG A 721 -37.50 -11.68 -10.42
CA ARG A 721 -38.40 -12.34 -9.46
C ARG A 721 -37.67 -13.30 -8.50
N PHE A 722 -36.43 -13.69 -8.79
CA PHE A 722 -35.58 -14.45 -7.86
C PHE A 722 -34.76 -13.56 -6.91
N GLN A 723 -34.88 -12.24 -7.02
CA GLN A 723 -34.12 -11.27 -6.22
C GLN A 723 -34.96 -10.75 -5.04
N TRP A 724 -34.56 -11.14 -3.83
CA TRP A 724 -35.30 -10.84 -2.61
C TRP A 724 -34.70 -9.66 -1.84
N THR A 725 -35.55 -8.85 -1.20
CA THR A 725 -35.07 -8.00 -0.09
C THR A 725 -34.90 -8.87 1.16
N SER A 726 -34.02 -8.48 2.08
CA SER A 726 -33.83 -9.21 3.33
C SER A 726 -35.16 -9.34 4.11
N GLU A 727 -35.91 -8.25 4.22
CA GLU A 727 -37.19 -8.21 4.92
C GLU A 727 -38.24 -9.12 4.27
N SER A 728 -38.39 -9.07 2.94
CA SER A 728 -39.40 -9.89 2.25
C SER A 728 -39.11 -11.38 2.40
N LEU A 729 -37.85 -11.79 2.21
CA LEU A 729 -37.45 -13.19 2.35
C LEU A 729 -37.67 -13.69 3.79
N LEU A 730 -37.26 -12.90 4.79
CA LEU A 730 -37.44 -13.26 6.19
C LEU A 730 -38.93 -13.31 6.57
N ARG A 731 -39.73 -12.34 6.13
CA ARG A 731 -41.16 -12.30 6.42
C ARG A 731 -41.89 -13.53 5.86
N CYS A 732 -41.63 -13.87 4.60
CA CYS A 732 -42.28 -15.01 3.95
C CYS A 732 -41.75 -16.36 4.48
N ALA A 733 -40.48 -16.44 4.87
CA ALA A 733 -39.91 -17.65 5.45
C ALA A 733 -40.35 -17.89 6.89
N ARG A 734 -40.54 -16.84 7.71
CA ARG A 734 -40.86 -16.97 9.15
C ARG A 734 -42.15 -17.75 9.43
N SER A 735 -43.15 -17.69 8.56
CA SER A 735 -44.41 -18.44 8.72
C SER A 735 -44.31 -19.92 8.34
N THR A 736 -43.26 -20.31 7.63
CA THR A 736 -43.20 -21.58 6.89
C THR A 736 -41.97 -22.42 7.28
N ILE A 737 -40.86 -21.77 7.67
CA ILE A 737 -39.57 -22.40 7.94
C ILE A 737 -39.02 -21.84 9.27
N ALA A 738 -39.19 -22.59 10.36
CA ALA A 738 -38.61 -22.25 11.66
C ALA A 738 -37.11 -22.55 11.71
N ILE A 739 -36.31 -21.83 12.50
CA ILE A 739 -34.87 -22.07 12.53
C ILE A 739 -34.50 -23.47 13.06
N ASP A 740 -35.28 -23.98 14.02
CA ASP A 740 -35.13 -25.32 14.59
C ASP A 740 -35.51 -26.43 13.58
N SER A 741 -36.08 -26.04 12.43
CA SER A 741 -36.26 -26.91 11.29
C SER A 741 -35.00 -27.06 10.43
N PHE A 742 -33.93 -26.27 10.61
CA PHE A 742 -32.68 -26.61 9.95
C PHE A 742 -31.94 -27.69 10.76
N LYS A 743 -31.67 -28.83 10.12
CA LYS A 743 -30.98 -29.97 10.73
C LYS A 743 -29.88 -30.46 9.81
N PHE A 744 -28.79 -30.94 10.41
CA PHE A 744 -27.74 -31.64 9.69
C PHE A 744 -27.46 -33.00 10.35
N GLY A 745 -27.25 -34.03 9.53
CA GLY A 745 -27.35 -35.42 9.96
C GLY A 745 -26.18 -35.93 10.82
N ARG A 746 -26.50 -36.81 11.79
CA ARG A 746 -25.59 -37.77 12.44
C ARG A 746 -25.79 -39.15 11.80
N ALA A 747 -24.71 -39.85 11.43
CA ALA A 747 -24.79 -41.24 10.98
C ALA A 747 -24.53 -42.18 12.16
N VAL A 748 -25.46 -43.10 12.47
CA VAL A 748 -25.24 -44.19 13.44
C VAL A 748 -25.05 -45.50 12.66
N LYS A 749 -24.10 -46.32 13.10
CA LYS A 749 -23.69 -47.60 12.48
C LYS A 749 -24.86 -48.60 12.37
N PRO A 750 -24.87 -49.51 11.38
CA PRO A 750 -25.85 -50.59 11.30
C PRO A 750 -25.64 -51.58 12.45
N GLY A 751 -26.71 -52.00 13.15
CA GLY A 751 -26.59 -53.15 14.06
C GLY A 751 -27.56 -53.31 15.22
N SER A 752 -28.73 -52.67 15.27
CA SER A 752 -29.94 -53.17 15.95
C SER A 752 -31.12 -52.25 15.62
N ARG A 753 -32.29 -52.84 15.35
CA ARG A 753 -33.46 -52.26 14.68
C ARG A 753 -33.81 -50.81 15.12
N GLY A 754 -33.75 -49.86 14.17
CA GLY A 754 -34.35 -48.52 14.29
C GLY A 754 -33.56 -47.38 13.61
N ASN A 755 -34.07 -46.90 12.47
CA ASN A 755 -33.75 -45.65 11.73
C ASN A 755 -32.28 -45.33 11.37
N PHE A 756 -31.95 -45.56 10.09
CA PHE A 756 -30.74 -45.03 9.43
C PHE A 756 -30.90 -43.54 9.11
N ILE A 757 -29.92 -42.71 9.51
CA ILE A 757 -29.89 -41.28 9.14
C ILE A 757 -28.72 -41.04 8.17
N TYR A 758 -29.06 -40.61 6.96
CA TYR A 758 -28.12 -40.29 5.88
C TYR A 758 -27.92 -38.76 5.78
N PRO A 759 -26.79 -38.29 5.22
CA PRO A 759 -26.66 -36.89 4.83
C PRO A 759 -27.74 -36.55 3.80
N LEU A 760 -28.44 -35.44 4.04
CA LEU A 760 -29.53 -34.95 3.20
C LEU A 760 -29.05 -33.77 2.38
N ALA A 761 -29.56 -33.67 1.18
CA ALA A 761 -29.34 -32.53 0.31
C ALA A 761 -30.66 -32.14 -0.34
N GLU A 762 -30.92 -30.86 -0.55
CA GLU A 762 -32.11 -30.48 -1.32
C GLU A 762 -31.74 -30.25 -2.78
N ARG A 763 -32.71 -30.51 -3.66
CA ARG A 763 -32.66 -30.07 -5.05
C ARG A 763 -33.06 -28.61 -5.14
N GLY A 764 -32.70 -27.96 -6.25
CA GLY A 764 -33.04 -26.57 -6.55
C GLY A 764 -31.90 -25.57 -6.29
N ARG A 765 -32.27 -24.28 -6.25
CA ARG A 765 -31.36 -23.15 -6.05
C ARG A 765 -31.80 -22.26 -4.89
N PRO A 766 -30.85 -21.76 -4.07
CA PRO A 766 -31.17 -20.86 -3.00
C PRO A 766 -31.64 -19.49 -3.53
N PRO A 767 -32.54 -18.80 -2.79
CA PRO A 767 -32.87 -17.41 -3.05
C PRO A 767 -31.62 -16.52 -3.05
N VAL A 768 -31.62 -15.49 -3.89
CA VAL A 768 -30.56 -14.49 -3.95
C VAL A 768 -31.08 -13.17 -3.42
N LEU A 769 -30.30 -12.52 -2.54
CA LEU A 769 -30.63 -11.18 -2.08
C LEU A 769 -30.36 -10.17 -3.20
N ARG A 770 -31.35 -9.33 -3.51
CA ARG A 770 -31.32 -8.33 -4.58
C ARG A 770 -30.08 -7.44 -4.53
N LEU A 771 -29.67 -7.00 -3.34
CA LEU A 771 -28.50 -6.15 -3.20
C LEU A 771 -27.17 -6.91 -3.38
N VAL A 772 -27.10 -8.23 -3.17
CA VAL A 772 -25.87 -9.01 -3.39
C VAL A 772 -25.38 -8.87 -4.83
N ASP A 773 -26.27 -9.05 -5.80
CA ASP A 773 -25.89 -8.91 -7.22
C ASP A 773 -25.62 -7.46 -7.62
N ARG A 774 -26.30 -6.51 -6.97
CA ARG A 774 -26.12 -5.07 -7.26
C ARG A 774 -24.82 -4.50 -6.69
N ILE A 775 -24.30 -5.04 -5.59
CA ILE A 775 -23.06 -4.58 -4.95
C ILE A 775 -21.82 -5.37 -5.39
N ARG A 776 -22.00 -6.61 -5.88
CA ARG A 776 -20.90 -7.46 -6.32
C ARG A 776 -20.13 -6.79 -7.46
N GLY A 777 -18.80 -6.78 -7.34
CA GLY A 777 -17.90 -6.20 -8.34
C GLY A 777 -17.94 -4.67 -8.51
N ARG A 778 -18.81 -3.95 -7.77
CA ARG A 778 -18.94 -2.49 -7.88
C ARG A 778 -17.86 -1.74 -7.11
N THR A 779 -17.43 -0.62 -7.67
CA THR A 779 -16.60 0.40 -7.02
C THR A 779 -17.41 1.20 -6.00
N LEU A 780 -16.73 1.93 -5.10
CA LEU A 780 -17.40 2.76 -4.08
C LEU A 780 -18.30 3.83 -4.68
N GLU A 781 -17.89 4.41 -5.82
CA GLU A 781 -18.67 5.41 -6.55
C GLU A 781 -19.94 4.78 -7.13
N GLU A 782 -19.82 3.61 -7.75
CA GLU A 782 -20.95 2.87 -8.30
C GLU A 782 -21.92 2.40 -7.21
N LEU A 783 -21.46 2.14 -5.98
CA LEU A 783 -22.33 1.72 -4.87
C LEU A 783 -23.31 2.82 -4.42
N ASN A 784 -23.06 4.10 -4.71
CA ASN A 784 -24.00 5.18 -4.37
C ASN A 784 -25.31 5.07 -5.17
N TYR A 785 -25.25 4.60 -6.42
CA TYR A 785 -26.40 4.57 -7.32
C TYR A 785 -27.43 3.48 -6.95
N PRO A 786 -27.05 2.20 -6.71
CA PRO A 786 -27.97 1.18 -6.20
C PRO A 786 -28.58 1.53 -4.85
N PHE A 787 -27.83 2.20 -3.97
CA PHE A 787 -28.34 2.61 -2.66
C PHE A 787 -29.37 3.73 -2.81
N ALA A 788 -29.06 4.78 -3.57
CA ALA A 788 -29.98 5.90 -3.82
C ALA A 788 -31.26 5.49 -4.56
N ILE A 789 -31.21 4.49 -5.43
CA ILE A 789 -32.41 3.93 -6.10
C ILE A 789 -33.25 3.06 -5.15
N SER A 790 -32.62 2.49 -4.13
CA SER A 790 -33.30 1.59 -3.19
C SER A 790 -33.93 2.32 -2.01
N LEU A 791 -33.50 3.57 -1.74
CA LEU A 791 -34.17 4.54 -0.87
C LEU A 791 -35.42 5.09 -1.56
#